data_AF-A0A7G2DPP2-F1
#
_entry.id   AF-A0A7G2DPP2-F1
#
_cell.length_a   1.000
_cell.length_b   1.000
_cell.length_c   1.000
_cell.angle_alpha   90.00
_cell.angle_beta   90.00
_cell.angle_gamma   90.00
#
_symmetry.space_group_name_H-M   'P 1'
#
loop_
_entity.id
_entity.type
_entity.pdbx_description
1 polymer ?
#
loop_
_entity_poly.entity_id
_entity_poly.type
_entity_poly.pdbx_seq_one_letter_code
_entity_poly.pdbx_strand_id
1 'polypeptide(L)'
;MGVGGNFWDLLRPYAQQQGFDFLRNKRVAVDLSFWIVQHETAFGAYPVFVVDGTPSPLKSQARISRFFRSSGIDTCNLPVIKDGVSVERNKLFSEWVRECVELLELLGIPVLKANGEAEALCAQLNSQGFVDACITPDSDAFLFGAMCVIKDIKPNSREPFECYHMSHIESGLGLKRKHLIAISLLVGNDYDSGGVLGIGVDKALRIVREFSEDQVLERLQDIGNGLQPAVPGGIKSGDDGEEFRSEMKKRSPHCSRCGHLGSKRTHFKSSCEHCGCDSGCIKKPLGFRCECSFCSKDRDLREQKKTNDWWIKVCDKIALAPEFPNRKIIELYLSDGLMTGDGSSMSWGTPDTGMLVDLMVFKLHWDPSYVQNDNGDCFLLTDECIGLVQSAFPDETEHFLHEKKLRESKKKNVSEEETATPRATTMGVQRSITDFYRSAKKAAAGSNWRPFACKANVITTTPQHLVALSIEIPTINCNSLSPSWTCGDNSPSKLLLGEISAALSRRRTVKVSCGKSSPDDYHSTLKSLNSRGRFPRKSLGQHYMLNSDINDQLASAADVKEGDFVLEIGPGTGSLTNVLINLGATVLAIEKDPHMVDLVSERFAGSDKFKVLQEDFVKCHIRSHMLSILETRRLSHPDSALAKVVSNLPFNISTDVVKLLLPMGDIFSKVVLLLQDEAALRLVEPALRTSEYRPINILINFYSEPEYNFRVPRENFFPQPKVDAAVVTFKLKHPRDYPDVSSTKNFFSLVNSAFNGKRKMLRKSLQHISSSPDIEKALGVAGLPATSRPEELTLDDFVKLHNVIARE
;
A
#
# COMPACT_ATOMS: atom_id res chain seq x y z
N MET A 1 1.15 12.01 0.61
CA MET A 1 0.28 12.85 1.46
C MET A 1 1.16 13.92 2.06
N GLY A 2 0.58 15.07 2.40
CA GLY A 2 1.31 16.26 2.80
C GLY A 2 1.82 17.14 1.66
N VAL A 3 3.00 17.73 1.86
CA VAL A 3 3.60 18.71 0.93
C VAL A 3 3.90 18.08 -0.43
N GLY A 4 3.49 18.79 -1.50
CA GLY A 4 3.68 18.38 -2.88
C GLY A 4 5.15 18.39 -3.35
N GLY A 5 5.37 17.94 -4.59
CA GLY A 5 6.63 18.17 -5.30
C GLY A 5 7.85 17.37 -4.80
N ASN A 6 7.67 16.15 -4.30
CA ASN A 6 8.73 15.30 -3.75
C ASN A 6 9.42 15.90 -2.50
N PHE A 7 8.67 16.56 -1.62
CA PHE A 7 9.20 17.16 -0.40
C PHE A 7 10.01 16.20 0.48
N TRP A 8 9.59 14.93 0.58
CA TRP A 8 10.38 13.91 1.28
C TRP A 8 11.78 13.67 0.67
N ASP A 9 11.96 13.85 -0.64
CA ASP A 9 13.28 13.73 -1.27
C ASP A 9 14.22 14.89 -0.86
N LEU A 10 13.68 16.08 -0.54
CA LEU A 10 14.46 17.20 0.02
C LEU A 10 14.95 16.86 1.44
N LEU A 11 14.12 16.20 2.25
CA LEU A 11 14.45 15.87 3.63
C LEU A 11 15.31 14.59 3.75
N ARG A 12 15.20 13.64 2.81
CA ARG A 12 15.86 12.33 2.86
C ARG A 12 17.37 12.38 3.19
N PRO A 13 18.19 13.30 2.67
CA PRO A 13 19.61 13.37 3.02
C PRO A 13 19.88 13.64 4.51
N TYR A 14 18.89 14.13 5.25
CA TYR A 14 18.97 14.47 6.67
C TYR A 14 18.25 13.44 7.56
N ALA A 15 17.76 12.34 6.97
CA ALA A 15 17.17 11.22 7.69
C ALA A 15 18.25 10.41 8.41
N GLN A 16 17.97 10.00 9.64
CA GLN A 16 18.74 8.99 10.34
C GLN A 16 18.11 7.62 10.14
N GLN A 17 18.93 6.63 9.81
CA GLN A 17 18.51 5.24 9.75
C GLN A 17 18.56 4.65 11.16
N GLN A 18 17.40 4.34 11.73
CA GLN A 18 17.26 3.85 13.10
C GLN A 18 16.72 2.41 13.10
N GLY A 19 17.19 1.57 14.02
CA GLY A 19 16.65 0.22 14.24
C GLY A 19 15.57 0.20 15.32
N PHE A 20 14.93 -0.95 15.52
CA PHE A 20 13.88 -1.12 16.53
C PHE A 20 14.31 -0.84 17.97
N ASP A 21 15.60 -0.97 18.28
CA ASP A 21 16.15 -0.60 19.59
C ASP A 21 15.98 0.90 19.90
N PHE A 22 15.91 1.76 18.88
CA PHE A 22 15.66 3.20 19.07
C PHE A 22 14.30 3.46 19.74
N LEU A 23 13.32 2.59 19.51
CA LEU A 23 11.96 2.73 20.04
C LEU A 23 11.85 2.24 21.49
N ARG A 24 12.87 1.55 22.01
CA ARG A 24 12.83 0.97 23.35
C ARG A 24 12.64 2.07 24.40
N ASN A 25 11.60 1.92 25.23
CA ASN A 25 11.19 2.84 26.28
C ASN A 25 10.81 4.27 25.81
N LYS A 26 10.54 4.46 24.51
CA LYS A 26 10.08 5.75 23.98
C LYS A 26 8.56 5.82 23.91
N ARG A 27 8.01 6.99 24.21
CA ARG A 27 6.62 7.32 23.96
C ARG A 27 6.46 7.79 22.52
N VAL A 28 5.53 7.23 21.77
CA VAL A 28 5.35 7.57 20.35
C VAL A 28 3.89 7.89 20.06
N ALA A 29 3.63 9.03 19.42
CA ALA A 29 2.28 9.35 18.93
C ALA A 29 2.07 8.69 17.55
N VAL A 30 0.93 8.05 17.36
CA VAL A 30 0.61 7.31 16.13
C VAL A 30 -0.76 7.79 15.62
N ASP A 31 -0.84 8.21 14.36
CA ASP A 31 -2.14 8.42 13.71
C ASP A 31 -2.85 7.08 13.52
N LEU A 32 -3.96 6.88 14.24
CA LEU A 32 -4.74 5.64 14.19
C LEU A 32 -5.40 5.44 12.82
N SER A 33 -5.83 6.51 12.16
CA SER A 33 -6.42 6.45 10.82
C SER A 33 -5.41 5.87 9.83
N PHE A 34 -4.14 6.21 9.99
CA PHE A 34 -3.05 5.67 9.19
C PHE A 34 -2.64 4.26 9.62
N TRP A 35 -2.58 3.98 10.93
CA TRP A 35 -2.22 2.65 11.46
C TRP A 35 -3.23 1.56 11.05
N ILE A 36 -4.52 1.87 10.96
CA ILE A 36 -5.55 0.95 10.42
C ILE A 36 -5.26 0.56 8.96
N VAL A 37 -4.54 1.40 8.21
CA VAL A 37 -4.13 1.14 6.83
C VAL A 37 -2.80 0.36 6.76
N GLN A 38 -1.98 0.41 7.81
CA GLN A 38 -0.74 -0.34 7.98
C GLN A 38 -0.85 -1.30 9.18
N HIS A 39 -1.43 -2.48 8.95
CA HIS A 39 -1.48 -3.56 9.94
C HIS A 39 -0.07 -3.92 10.45
N GLU A 40 0.14 -3.94 11.77
CA GLU A 40 1.07 -4.80 12.57
C GLU A 40 1.54 -4.09 13.88
N THR A 41 1.69 -4.83 15.00
CA THR A 41 2.25 -4.35 16.30
C THR A 41 3.15 -5.39 16.96
N ALA A 42 4.34 -4.95 17.40
CA ALA A 42 4.87 -5.07 18.77
C ALA A 42 6.31 -4.51 18.81
N PHE A 43 6.50 -3.28 19.27
CA PHE A 43 7.82 -2.69 19.49
C PHE A 43 7.87 -2.22 20.92
N GLY A 44 9.00 -2.33 21.61
CA GLY A 44 9.16 -1.93 23.03
C GLY A 44 9.02 -0.43 23.31
N ALA A 45 8.13 0.27 22.61
CA ALA A 45 7.69 1.64 22.80
C ALA A 45 6.35 1.69 23.55
N TYR A 46 6.01 2.89 24.01
CA TYR A 46 4.75 3.25 24.64
C TYR A 46 3.92 4.07 23.65
N PRO A 47 3.06 3.43 22.83
CA PRO A 47 2.27 4.15 21.84
C PRO A 47 1.16 4.97 22.51
N VAL A 48 0.88 6.13 21.94
CA VAL A 48 -0.30 6.96 22.18
C VAL A 48 -0.99 7.11 20.82
N PHE A 49 -2.19 6.55 20.68
CA PHE A 49 -2.91 6.63 19.42
C PHE A 49 -3.72 7.91 19.34
N VAL A 50 -3.74 8.53 18.17
CA VAL A 50 -4.49 9.75 17.92
C VAL A 50 -5.50 9.50 16.81
N VAL A 51 -6.77 9.77 17.11
CA VAL A 51 -7.88 9.67 16.16
C VAL A 51 -8.18 11.05 15.61
N ASP A 52 -8.35 11.13 14.29
CA ASP A 52 -8.75 12.38 13.66
C ASP A 52 -10.14 12.86 14.14
N GLY A 53 -10.24 14.17 14.39
CA GLY A 53 -11.49 14.88 14.61
C GLY A 53 -12.23 15.27 13.33
N THR A 54 -12.92 16.40 13.41
CA THR A 54 -13.68 16.96 12.29
C THR A 54 -12.73 17.68 11.34
N PRO A 55 -12.63 17.28 10.06
CA PRO A 55 -11.72 17.95 9.13
C PRO A 55 -12.09 19.41 8.92
N SER A 56 -11.09 20.27 8.71
CA SER A 56 -11.34 21.68 8.40
C SER A 56 -12.14 21.83 7.09
N PRO A 57 -12.92 22.92 6.92
CA PRO A 57 -13.62 23.19 5.67
C PRO A 57 -12.69 23.20 4.45
N LEU A 58 -11.48 23.76 4.61
CA LEU A 58 -10.43 23.78 3.59
C LEU A 58 -9.99 22.37 3.19
N LYS A 59 -9.74 21.48 4.16
CA LYS A 59 -9.37 20.08 3.86
C LYS A 59 -10.49 19.32 3.18
N SER A 60 -11.73 19.55 3.60
CA SER A 60 -12.92 18.95 2.97
C SER A 60 -13.05 19.41 1.51
N GLN A 61 -12.90 20.72 1.26
CA GLN A 61 -12.91 21.29 -0.09
C GLN A 61 -11.75 20.76 -0.95
N ALA A 62 -10.55 20.64 -0.39
CA ALA A 62 -9.39 20.08 -1.07
C ALA A 62 -9.59 18.60 -1.44
N ARG A 63 -10.14 17.78 -0.52
CA ARG A 63 -10.49 16.37 -0.78
C ARG A 63 -11.53 16.25 -1.90
N ILE A 64 -12.57 17.07 -1.85
CA ILE A 64 -13.61 17.12 -2.88
C ILE A 64 -12.99 17.52 -4.23
N SER A 65 -12.17 18.57 -4.26
CA SER A 65 -11.49 19.03 -5.47
C SER A 65 -10.54 17.98 -6.05
N ARG A 66 -9.79 17.27 -5.19
CA ARG A 66 -8.93 16.14 -5.60
C ARG A 66 -9.73 14.98 -6.15
N PHE A 67 -10.86 14.64 -5.53
CA PHE A 67 -11.78 13.61 -6.01
C PHE A 67 -12.36 13.96 -7.40
N PHE A 68 -12.73 15.22 -7.62
CA PHE A 68 -13.23 15.66 -8.93
C PHE A 68 -12.13 15.73 -10.00
N ARG A 69 -10.91 16.18 -9.63
CA ARG A 69 -9.73 16.18 -10.52
C ARG A 69 -9.31 14.76 -10.92
N SER A 70 -9.26 13.82 -9.98
CA SER A 70 -8.94 12.41 -10.28
C SER A 70 -10.04 11.72 -11.11
N SER A 71 -11.27 12.25 -11.06
CA SER A 71 -12.41 11.82 -11.88
C SER A 71 -12.46 12.48 -13.27
N GLY A 72 -11.57 13.42 -13.58
CA GLY A 72 -11.48 14.11 -14.88
C GLY A 72 -12.59 15.15 -15.14
N ILE A 73 -13.19 15.71 -14.09
CA ILE A 73 -14.22 16.76 -14.18
C ILE A 73 -13.55 18.12 -13.94
N ASP A 74 -13.84 19.10 -14.80
CA ASP A 74 -13.25 20.43 -14.72
C ASP A 74 -13.80 21.22 -13.53
N THR A 75 -12.91 21.74 -12.68
CA THR A 75 -13.26 22.31 -11.36
C THR A 75 -13.87 23.71 -11.43
N CYS A 76 -13.96 24.30 -12.62
CA CYS A 76 -14.36 25.70 -12.82
C CYS A 76 -15.83 26.01 -12.48
N ASN A 77 -16.70 24.99 -12.33
CA ASN A 77 -18.15 25.15 -12.18
C ASN A 77 -18.73 24.55 -10.89
N LEU A 78 -17.91 24.23 -9.88
CA LEU A 78 -18.43 23.72 -8.59
C LEU A 78 -18.96 24.88 -7.73
N PRO A 79 -20.16 24.77 -7.13
CA PRO A 79 -20.66 25.79 -6.22
C PRO A 79 -19.73 25.91 -5.01
N VAL A 80 -19.42 27.15 -4.61
CA VAL A 80 -18.71 27.46 -3.37
C VAL A 80 -19.50 26.84 -2.23
N ILE A 81 -18.94 25.81 -1.60
CA ILE A 81 -19.56 25.14 -0.46
C ILE A 81 -19.56 26.15 0.68
N LYS A 82 -20.74 26.57 1.15
CA LYS A 82 -20.89 27.40 2.33
C LYS A 82 -20.25 26.71 3.54
N ASP A 83 -19.63 27.50 4.42
CA ASP A 83 -19.01 27.03 5.67
C ASP A 83 -19.95 26.06 6.41
N GLY A 84 -19.50 24.82 6.64
CA GLY A 84 -20.20 23.86 7.52
C GLY A 84 -20.70 22.55 6.90
N VAL A 85 -20.56 22.30 5.60
CA VAL A 85 -20.90 20.97 5.03
C VAL A 85 -19.75 19.99 5.24
N SER A 86 -19.73 19.33 6.39
CA SER A 86 -18.87 18.18 6.67
C SER A 86 -19.26 17.04 5.72
N VAL A 87 -18.35 16.63 4.83
CA VAL A 87 -18.49 15.35 4.13
C VAL A 87 -18.19 14.27 5.17
N GLU A 88 -19.24 13.62 5.68
CA GLU A 88 -19.08 12.50 6.62
C GLU A 88 -18.08 11.48 6.05
N ARG A 89 -17.13 11.05 6.89
CA ARG A 89 -16.24 9.94 6.56
C ARG A 89 -17.09 8.72 6.20
N ASN A 90 -16.56 7.88 5.32
CA ASN A 90 -17.17 6.59 4.99
C ASN A 90 -17.61 5.89 6.28
N LYS A 91 -18.92 5.59 6.41
CA LYS A 91 -19.52 5.01 7.62
C LYS A 91 -18.77 3.75 8.09
N LEU A 92 -18.34 2.91 7.15
CA LEU A 92 -17.56 1.70 7.43
C LEU A 92 -16.18 2.02 8.02
N PHE A 93 -15.52 3.07 7.53
CA PHE A 93 -14.22 3.49 8.07
C PHE A 93 -14.37 4.03 9.49
N SER A 94 -15.41 4.83 9.74
CA SER A 94 -15.72 5.33 11.09
C SER A 94 -16.06 4.20 12.07
N GLU A 95 -16.74 3.15 11.59
CA GLU A 95 -17.01 1.93 12.37
C GLU A 95 -15.72 1.19 12.72
N TRP A 96 -14.79 1.01 11.77
CA TRP A 96 -13.48 0.40 12.02
C TRP A 96 -12.64 1.20 13.01
N VAL A 97 -12.58 2.54 12.87
CA VAL A 97 -11.88 3.40 13.82
C VAL A 97 -12.45 3.21 15.22
N ARG A 98 -13.78 3.14 15.38
CA ARG A 98 -14.42 2.90 16.67
C ARG A 98 -14.06 1.53 17.25
N GLU A 99 -14.07 0.48 16.45
CA GLU A 99 -13.68 -0.87 16.89
C GLU A 99 -12.20 -0.94 17.31
N CYS A 100 -11.32 -0.24 16.60
CA CYS A 100 -9.91 -0.14 16.99
C CYS A 100 -9.72 0.66 18.29
N VAL A 101 -10.48 1.73 18.50
CA VAL A 101 -10.46 2.50 19.76
C VAL A 101 -10.88 1.59 20.92
N GLU A 102 -11.98 0.85 20.77
CA GLU A 102 -12.47 -0.11 21.79
C GLU A 102 -11.40 -1.17 22.11
N LEU A 103 -10.76 -1.74 21.09
CA LEU A 103 -9.66 -2.70 21.29
C LEU A 103 -8.47 -2.08 22.04
N LEU A 104 -8.05 -0.87 21.68
CA LEU A 104 -6.91 -0.19 22.31
C LEU A 104 -7.21 0.18 23.77
N GLU A 105 -8.43 0.62 24.07
CA GLU A 105 -8.89 0.88 25.43
C GLU A 105 -8.87 -0.39 26.27
N LEU A 106 -9.34 -1.53 25.73
CA LEU A 106 -9.25 -2.83 26.40
C LEU A 106 -7.81 -3.31 26.60
N LEU A 107 -6.89 -2.95 25.70
CA LEU A 107 -5.45 -3.21 25.86
C LEU A 107 -4.78 -2.26 26.87
N GLY A 108 -5.50 -1.28 27.42
CA GLY A 108 -4.96 -0.27 28.32
C GLY A 108 -4.06 0.75 27.63
N ILE A 109 -4.18 0.92 26.31
CA ILE A 109 -3.37 1.86 25.54
C ILE A 109 -4.13 3.21 25.41
N PRO A 110 -3.48 4.36 25.70
CA PRO A 110 -4.15 5.65 25.61
C PRO A 110 -4.50 6.01 24.16
N VAL A 111 -5.75 6.41 23.96
CA VAL A 111 -6.26 6.93 22.69
C VAL A 111 -6.78 8.35 22.88
N LEU A 112 -6.30 9.29 22.07
CA LEU A 112 -6.67 10.69 22.11
C LEU A 112 -7.45 11.06 20.85
N LYS A 113 -8.37 12.02 20.97
CA LYS A 113 -9.13 12.54 19.83
C LYS A 113 -8.67 13.94 19.49
N ALA A 114 -8.23 14.14 18.25
CA ALA A 114 -7.88 15.45 17.74
C ALA A 114 -9.13 16.31 17.50
N ASN A 115 -8.99 17.64 17.60
CA ASN A 115 -10.05 18.56 17.19
C ASN A 115 -10.23 18.61 15.67
N GLY A 116 -9.11 18.52 14.95
CA GLY A 116 -9.06 18.49 13.49
C GLY A 116 -8.34 17.24 12.99
N GLU A 117 -7.05 17.36 12.73
CA GLU A 117 -6.23 16.27 12.18
C GLU A 117 -5.38 15.62 13.25
N ALA A 118 -5.25 14.30 13.15
CA ALA A 118 -4.41 13.52 14.04
C ALA A 118 -2.96 14.04 14.03
N GLU A 119 -2.42 14.37 12.85
CA GLU A 119 -1.06 14.89 12.69
C GLU A 119 -0.79 16.17 13.48
N ALA A 120 -1.78 17.05 13.59
CA ALA A 120 -1.65 18.29 14.35
C ALA A 120 -1.49 18.00 15.85
N LEU A 121 -2.30 17.07 16.38
CA LEU A 121 -2.23 16.66 17.77
C LEU A 121 -0.98 15.81 18.04
N CYS A 122 -0.58 14.91 17.13
CA CYS A 122 0.69 14.18 17.21
C CYS A 122 1.87 15.13 17.32
N ALA A 123 1.94 16.12 16.42
CA ALA A 123 3.00 17.13 16.40
C ALA A 123 3.03 17.95 17.70
N GLN A 124 1.86 18.36 18.20
CA GLN A 124 1.73 19.08 19.45
C GLN A 124 2.22 18.26 20.66
N LEU A 125 1.83 17.00 20.77
CA LEU A 125 2.30 16.10 21.83
C LEU A 125 3.83 15.97 21.80
N ASN A 126 4.42 15.94 20.61
CA ASN A 126 5.86 15.85 20.46
C ASN A 126 6.58 17.16 20.79
N SER A 127 6.07 18.30 20.31
CA SER A 127 6.67 19.60 20.59
C SER A 127 6.59 19.99 22.07
N GLN A 128 5.57 19.51 22.78
CA GLN A 128 5.38 19.73 24.22
C GLN A 128 6.11 18.69 25.09
N GLY A 129 6.74 17.67 24.50
CA GLY A 129 7.51 16.64 25.22
C GLY A 129 6.67 15.54 25.88
N PHE A 130 5.39 15.43 25.53
CA PHE A 130 4.53 14.32 25.97
C PHE A 130 4.86 13.01 25.26
N VAL A 131 5.33 13.09 24.01
CA VAL A 131 5.88 11.94 23.25
C VAL A 131 7.25 12.28 22.67
N ASP A 132 8.09 11.27 22.47
CA ASP A 132 9.46 11.40 21.98
C ASP A 132 9.52 11.46 20.44
N ALA A 133 8.54 10.89 19.75
CA ALA A 133 8.43 10.92 18.29
C ALA A 133 6.97 10.78 17.80
N CYS A 134 6.70 11.28 16.58
CA CYS A 134 5.47 11.03 15.83
C CYS A 134 5.73 9.97 14.77
N ILE A 135 4.89 8.95 14.65
CA ILE A 135 4.95 7.96 13.57
C ILE A 135 3.89 8.34 12.53
N THR A 136 4.36 8.81 11.37
CA THR A 136 3.50 9.27 10.27
C THR A 136 4.26 9.40 8.95
N PRO A 137 3.70 8.96 7.81
CA PRO A 137 4.28 9.21 6.49
C PRO A 137 3.96 10.62 5.97
N ASP A 138 3.12 11.38 6.68
CA ASP A 138 2.70 12.70 6.28
C ASP A 138 3.71 13.73 6.75
N SER A 139 4.24 14.50 5.81
CA SER A 139 5.23 15.53 6.11
C SER A 139 4.63 16.72 6.87
N ASP A 140 3.30 16.87 6.86
CA ASP A 140 2.60 17.97 7.50
C ASP A 140 2.80 17.99 9.03
N ALA A 141 3.18 16.87 9.64
CA ALA A 141 3.60 16.83 11.04
C ALA A 141 4.69 17.87 11.37
N PHE A 142 5.66 18.10 10.47
CA PHE A 142 6.67 19.15 10.66
C PHE A 142 6.10 20.57 10.56
N LEU A 143 5.07 20.78 9.74
CA LEU A 143 4.41 22.07 9.58
C LEU A 143 3.59 22.40 10.84
N PHE A 144 2.97 21.38 11.43
CA PHE A 144 2.31 21.44 12.74
C PHE A 144 3.28 21.54 13.93
N GLY A 145 4.58 21.37 13.71
CA GLY A 145 5.61 21.61 14.72
C GLY A 145 6.23 20.38 15.37
N ALA A 146 6.07 19.18 14.78
CA ALA A 146 6.77 17.99 15.24
C ALA A 146 8.28 18.20 15.20
N MET A 147 8.97 17.78 16.26
CA MET A 147 10.43 17.86 16.40
C MET A 147 11.12 16.57 15.93
N CYS A 148 10.41 15.44 16.00
CA CYS A 148 10.90 14.11 15.63
C CYS A 148 9.79 13.33 14.92
N VAL A 149 10.01 12.98 13.65
CA VAL A 149 9.05 12.25 12.82
C VAL A 149 9.68 10.97 12.29
N ILE A 150 9.02 9.85 12.53
CA ILE A 150 9.35 8.54 11.97
C ILE A 150 8.38 8.29 10.83
N LYS A 151 8.91 8.18 9.61
CA LYS A 151 8.10 8.22 8.40
C LYS A 151 7.30 6.95 8.15
N ASP A 152 7.92 5.80 8.35
CA ASP A 152 7.32 4.49 8.07
C ASP A 152 8.06 3.44 8.91
N ILE A 153 7.33 2.47 9.44
CA ILE A 153 7.89 1.36 10.23
C ILE A 153 7.34 0.06 9.65
N LYS A 154 8.23 -0.89 9.35
CA LYS A 154 7.88 -2.23 8.85
C LYS A 154 8.06 -3.27 9.96
N PRO A 155 6.99 -3.75 10.62
CA PRO A 155 7.13 -4.43 11.92
C PRO A 155 7.81 -5.78 11.97
N ASN A 156 8.08 -6.42 10.83
CA ASN A 156 8.80 -7.69 10.76
C ASN A 156 10.09 -7.62 9.94
N SER A 157 10.56 -6.41 9.65
CA SER A 157 11.80 -6.20 8.92
C SER A 157 12.98 -6.05 9.88
N ARG A 158 14.17 -6.53 9.49
CA ARG A 158 15.43 -6.12 10.16
C ARG A 158 15.99 -4.83 9.55
N GLU A 159 15.33 -4.27 8.55
CA GLU A 159 15.75 -3.04 7.90
C GLU A 159 15.52 -1.84 8.82
N PRO A 160 16.46 -0.88 8.86
CA PRO A 160 16.27 0.36 9.60
C PRO A 160 15.16 1.21 8.98
N PHE A 161 14.50 2.02 9.80
CA PHE A 161 13.50 3.00 9.38
C PHE A 161 14.06 4.42 9.33
N GLU A 162 13.40 5.28 8.54
CA GLU A 162 13.77 6.70 8.39
C GLU A 162 13.21 7.53 9.56
N CYS A 163 14.10 8.06 10.40
CA CYS A 163 13.79 8.98 11.49
C CYS A 163 14.33 10.38 11.17
N TYR A 164 13.47 11.39 11.25
CA TYR A 164 13.78 12.76 10.89
C TYR A 164 13.69 13.65 12.14
N HIS A 165 14.78 14.33 12.45
CA HIS A 165 14.84 15.31 13.54
C HIS A 165 14.88 16.73 12.98
N MET A 166 14.06 17.62 13.54
CA MET A 166 14.01 19.02 13.11
C MET A 166 15.39 19.70 13.25
N SER A 167 16.16 19.36 14.28
CA SER A 167 17.54 19.87 14.47
C SER A 167 18.49 19.52 13.32
N HIS A 168 18.34 18.36 12.68
CA HIS A 168 19.15 17.97 11.52
C HIS A 168 18.71 18.69 10.25
N ILE A 169 17.41 18.92 10.10
CA ILE A 169 16.84 19.72 8.99
C ILE A 169 17.33 21.17 9.11
N GLU A 170 17.32 21.73 10.31
CA GLU A 170 17.80 23.09 10.58
C GLU A 170 19.30 23.24 10.31
N SER A 171 20.13 22.35 10.89
CA SER A 171 21.59 22.39 10.67
C SER A 171 21.99 22.09 9.23
N GLY A 172 21.22 21.24 8.54
CA GLY A 172 21.53 20.77 7.20
C GLY A 172 21.01 21.64 6.06
N LEU A 173 19.80 22.19 6.19
CA LEU A 173 19.15 23.01 5.15
C LEU A 173 19.01 24.49 5.52
N GLY A 174 19.22 24.85 6.80
CA GLY A 174 18.93 26.18 7.34
C GLY A 174 17.43 26.46 7.48
N LEU A 175 16.58 25.44 7.40
CA LEU A 175 15.13 25.60 7.36
C LEU A 175 14.51 25.29 8.70
N LYS A 176 13.66 26.21 9.15
CA LYS A 176 12.86 26.13 10.37
C LYS A 176 11.37 26.01 10.06
N ARG A 177 10.49 25.87 11.06
CA ARG A 177 9.05 25.59 10.87
C ARG A 177 8.37 26.54 9.90
N LYS A 178 8.51 27.86 10.07
CA LYS A 178 7.87 28.85 9.16
C LYS A 178 8.40 28.76 7.72
N HIS A 179 9.66 28.34 7.53
CA HIS A 179 10.22 28.10 6.20
C HIS A 179 9.60 26.85 5.54
N LEU A 180 9.37 25.78 6.31
CA LEU A 180 8.70 24.58 5.79
C LEU A 180 7.24 24.87 5.40
N ILE A 181 6.54 25.66 6.22
CA ILE A 181 5.19 26.17 5.90
C ILE A 181 5.23 26.99 4.61
N ALA A 182 6.19 27.90 4.47
CA ALA A 182 6.36 28.71 3.26
C ALA A 182 6.62 27.87 2.00
N ILE A 183 7.46 26.82 2.08
CA ILE A 183 7.66 25.86 0.97
C ILE A 183 6.33 25.17 0.64
N SER A 184 5.57 24.75 1.64
CA SER A 184 4.28 24.07 1.43
C SER A 184 3.26 24.91 0.68
N LEU A 185 3.22 26.22 0.95
CA LEU A 185 2.33 27.16 0.25
C LEU A 185 2.75 27.37 -1.20
N LEU A 186 4.07 27.45 -1.45
CA LEU A 186 4.62 27.67 -2.79
C LEU A 186 4.44 26.45 -3.71
N VAL A 187 4.64 25.24 -3.16
CA VAL A 187 4.62 23.99 -3.93
C VAL A 187 3.23 23.35 -3.97
N GLY A 188 2.40 23.61 -2.96
CA GLY A 188 1.11 22.99 -2.74
C GLY A 188 1.17 21.97 -1.59
N ASN A 189 0.05 21.83 -0.88
CA ASN A 189 -0.13 21.00 0.31
C ASN A 189 -1.51 20.31 0.30
N ASP A 190 -1.89 19.73 1.45
CA ASP A 190 -3.14 18.98 1.60
C ASP A 190 -4.42 19.82 1.66
N TYR A 191 -4.29 21.13 1.89
CA TYR A 191 -5.39 22.10 1.86
C TYR A 191 -5.46 22.86 0.54
N ASP A 192 -4.34 23.03 -0.14
CA ASP A 192 -4.25 23.64 -1.46
C ASP A 192 -3.30 22.87 -2.37
N SER A 193 -3.88 22.05 -3.23
CA SER A 193 -3.13 21.31 -4.26
C SER A 193 -2.67 22.16 -5.45
N GLY A 194 -3.10 23.43 -5.54
CA GLY A 194 -2.77 24.34 -6.63
C GLY A 194 -1.38 24.96 -6.49
N GLY A 195 -1.00 25.37 -5.27
CA GLY A 195 0.27 26.06 -5.02
C GLY A 195 0.50 27.23 -5.99
N VAL A 196 1.76 27.62 -6.19
CA VAL A 196 2.12 28.59 -7.21
C VAL A 196 2.57 27.89 -8.49
N LEU A 197 1.82 28.09 -9.58
CA LEU A 197 2.07 27.41 -10.86
C LEU A 197 3.50 27.59 -11.36
N GLY A 198 4.20 26.46 -11.54
CA GLY A 198 5.56 26.41 -12.06
C GLY A 198 6.66 26.72 -11.03
N ILE A 199 6.33 26.75 -9.75
CA ILE A 199 7.27 26.70 -8.62
C ILE A 199 7.26 25.27 -8.04
N GLY A 200 8.41 24.60 -8.10
CA GLY A 200 8.62 23.31 -7.45
C GLY A 200 9.56 23.44 -6.26
N VAL A 201 9.84 22.34 -5.55
CA VAL A 201 10.61 22.34 -4.29
C VAL A 201 11.96 23.04 -4.41
N ASP A 202 12.74 22.83 -5.47
CA ASP A 202 14.05 23.49 -5.65
C ASP A 202 13.93 25.02 -5.76
N LYS A 203 12.90 25.50 -6.45
CA LYS A 203 12.65 26.95 -6.60
C LYS A 203 12.14 27.53 -5.29
N ALA A 204 11.22 26.82 -4.62
CA ALA A 204 10.70 27.21 -3.32
C ALA A 204 11.82 27.33 -2.30
N LEU A 205 12.71 26.33 -2.23
CA LEU A 205 13.89 26.33 -1.37
C LEU A 205 14.78 27.56 -1.60
N ARG A 206 15.03 27.91 -2.87
CA ARG A 206 15.82 29.11 -3.21
C ARG A 206 15.14 30.40 -2.74
N ILE A 207 13.82 30.48 -2.79
CA ILE A 207 13.06 31.67 -2.35
C ILE A 207 13.08 31.80 -0.83
N VAL A 208 12.73 30.74 -0.10
CA VAL A 208 12.58 30.81 1.36
C VAL A 208 13.91 31.04 2.09
N ARG A 209 15.04 30.63 1.50
CA ARG A 209 16.38 30.86 2.06
C ARG A 209 16.82 32.33 2.06
N GLU A 210 16.18 33.18 1.27
CA GLU A 210 16.49 34.62 1.23
C GLU A 210 15.90 35.37 2.42
N PHE A 211 14.98 34.75 3.16
CA PHE A 211 14.30 35.36 4.29
C PHE A 211 14.66 34.66 5.58
N SER A 212 14.65 35.42 6.69
CA SER A 212 14.71 34.81 8.01
C SER A 212 13.36 34.17 8.35
N GLU A 213 13.37 33.26 9.33
CA GLU A 213 12.17 32.53 9.76
C GLU A 213 11.01 33.48 10.10
N ASP A 214 11.28 34.55 10.82
CA ASP A 214 10.25 35.47 11.29
C ASP A 214 9.66 36.34 10.18
N GLN A 215 10.39 36.52 9.09
CA GLN A 215 9.99 37.39 7.98
C GLN A 215 9.42 36.61 6.79
N VAL A 216 9.73 35.31 6.64
CA VAL A 216 9.44 34.55 5.41
C VAL A 216 7.96 34.60 5.01
N LEU A 217 7.03 34.47 5.96
CA LEU A 217 5.59 34.49 5.67
C LEU A 217 5.08 35.90 5.34
N GLU A 218 5.57 36.93 6.03
CA GLU A 218 5.24 38.33 5.76
C GLU A 218 5.78 38.75 4.39
N ARG A 219 7.01 38.37 4.05
CA ARG A 219 7.62 38.68 2.74
C ARG A 219 6.92 37.99 1.58
N LEU A 220 6.45 36.75 1.77
CA LEU A 220 5.62 36.09 0.77
C LEU A 220 4.25 36.77 0.61
N GLN A 221 3.69 37.32 1.69
CA GLN A 221 2.48 38.14 1.63
C GLN A 221 2.72 39.44 0.84
N ASP A 222 3.84 40.14 1.08
CA ASP A 222 4.22 41.33 0.32
C ASP A 222 4.30 41.03 -1.18
N ILE A 223 5.00 39.94 -1.55
CA ILE A 223 5.15 39.52 -2.94
C ILE A 223 3.79 39.15 -3.56
N GLY A 224 2.95 38.42 -2.83
CA GLY A 224 1.58 38.08 -3.26
C GLY A 224 0.71 39.32 -3.52
N ASN A 225 0.90 40.38 -2.73
CA ASN A 225 0.24 41.68 -2.91
C ASN A 225 0.85 42.54 -4.03
N GLY A 226 1.86 42.05 -4.74
CA GLY A 226 2.55 42.77 -5.82
C GLY A 226 3.61 43.76 -5.35
N LEU A 227 3.98 43.77 -4.07
CA LEU A 227 5.10 44.56 -3.57
C LEU A 227 6.40 43.83 -3.95
N GLN A 228 7.23 44.46 -4.78
CA GLN A 228 8.52 43.91 -5.20
C GLN A 228 9.57 44.17 -4.09
N PRO A 229 10.05 43.14 -3.36
CA PRO A 229 11.13 43.34 -2.40
C PRO A 229 12.44 43.67 -3.11
N ALA A 230 13.32 44.40 -2.43
CA ALA A 230 14.68 44.65 -2.89
C ALA A 230 15.38 43.32 -3.20
N VAL A 231 16.05 43.25 -4.35
CA VAL A 231 16.77 42.05 -4.79
C VAL A 231 17.78 41.62 -3.70
N PRO A 232 17.79 40.34 -3.29
CA PRO A 232 18.80 39.83 -2.37
C PRO A 232 20.22 40.09 -2.91
N GLY A 233 21.02 40.85 -2.15
CA GLY A 233 22.39 41.23 -2.52
C GLY A 233 22.53 42.44 -3.45
N GLY A 234 21.45 43.17 -3.76
CA GLY A 234 21.51 44.40 -4.55
C GLY A 234 21.99 45.60 -3.74
N ILE A 235 23.06 46.27 -4.17
CA ILE A 235 23.41 47.61 -3.70
C ILE A 235 22.22 48.53 -3.98
N LYS A 236 21.86 49.38 -3.00
CA LYS A 236 20.83 50.41 -3.14
C LYS A 236 21.03 51.14 -4.48
N SER A 237 19.96 51.31 -5.25
CA SER A 237 19.91 52.27 -6.33
C SER A 237 20.03 53.70 -5.75
N GLY A 238 21.24 54.07 -5.36
CA GLY A 238 21.70 55.45 -5.41
C GLY A 238 22.17 55.75 -6.83
N ASP A 239 22.20 57.03 -7.17
CA ASP A 239 22.51 57.69 -8.44
C ASP A 239 23.79 57.22 -9.19
N ASP A 240 24.54 56.26 -8.67
CA ASP A 240 25.87 55.85 -9.14
C ASP A 240 25.83 54.89 -10.37
N GLY A 241 24.64 54.46 -10.79
CA GLY A 241 24.45 53.47 -11.86
C GLY A 241 24.57 54.00 -13.30
N GLU A 242 24.33 55.30 -13.52
CA GLU A 242 24.45 55.92 -14.86
C GLU A 242 25.89 56.29 -15.22
N GLU A 243 26.72 56.73 -14.26
CA GLU A 243 28.15 57.00 -14.50
C GLU A 243 28.93 55.71 -14.83
N PHE A 244 28.66 54.59 -14.14
CA PHE A 244 29.37 53.32 -14.33
C PHE A 244 29.09 52.66 -15.70
N ARG A 245 27.90 52.88 -16.28
CA ARG A 245 27.55 52.42 -17.64
C ARG A 245 28.29 53.18 -18.74
N SER A 246 28.77 54.40 -18.46
CA SER A 246 29.53 55.21 -19.41
C SER A 246 30.98 54.72 -19.54
N GLU A 247 31.61 54.30 -18.44
CA GLU A 247 32.98 53.76 -18.41
C GLU A 247 33.10 52.35 -19.02
N MET A 248 32.08 51.49 -18.88
CA MET A 248 32.10 50.11 -19.38
C MET A 248 32.09 49.96 -20.92
N LYS A 249 31.92 51.03 -21.69
CA LYS A 249 31.95 50.98 -23.16
C LYS A 249 33.36 50.76 -23.74
N LYS A 250 34.43 50.89 -22.95
CA LYS A 250 35.80 50.59 -23.36
C LYS A 250 36.16 49.14 -23.03
N ARG A 251 35.66 48.19 -23.83
CA ARG A 251 36.04 46.76 -23.71
C ARG A 251 37.54 46.60 -23.94
N SER A 252 38.26 46.01 -22.97
CA SER A 252 39.62 45.53 -23.21
C SER A 252 39.59 44.46 -24.32
N PRO A 253 40.36 44.61 -25.41
CA PRO A 253 40.36 43.64 -26.49
C PRO A 253 40.94 42.31 -25.99
N HIS A 254 40.30 41.20 -26.32
CA HIS A 254 40.78 39.85 -26.04
C HIS A 254 41.00 39.09 -27.35
N CYS A 255 42.05 38.29 -27.42
CA CYS A 255 42.41 37.60 -28.64
C CYS A 255 41.40 36.48 -28.91
N SER A 256 40.82 36.46 -30.10
CA SER A 256 39.82 35.46 -30.47
C SER A 256 40.36 34.03 -30.54
N ARG A 257 41.69 33.83 -30.53
CA ARG A 257 42.37 32.53 -30.63
C ARG A 257 42.75 31.99 -29.24
N CYS A 258 43.46 32.75 -28.40
CA CYS A 258 43.88 32.30 -27.06
C CYS A 258 43.00 32.80 -25.90
N GLY A 259 42.24 33.89 -26.08
CA GLY A 259 41.40 34.47 -25.03
C GLY A 259 42.11 35.43 -24.06
N HIS A 260 43.42 35.67 -24.21
CA HIS A 260 44.20 36.62 -23.38
C HIS A 260 44.07 38.07 -23.87
N LEU A 261 44.45 39.03 -23.01
CA LEU A 261 44.41 40.48 -23.29
C LEU A 261 45.24 40.84 -24.53
N GLY A 262 44.68 41.67 -25.41
CA GLY A 262 45.22 42.03 -26.71
C GLY A 262 44.35 41.54 -27.87
N SER A 263 44.50 42.13 -29.05
CA SER A 263 43.81 41.65 -30.26
C SER A 263 44.59 40.51 -30.95
N LYS A 264 43.93 39.74 -31.81
CA LYS A 264 44.62 38.74 -32.66
C LYS A 264 45.75 39.37 -33.50
N ARG A 265 45.60 40.63 -33.91
CA ARG A 265 46.62 41.38 -34.69
C ARG A 265 47.81 41.81 -33.84
N THR A 266 47.60 42.15 -32.57
CA THR A 266 48.70 42.52 -31.66
C THR A 266 49.51 41.29 -31.29
N HIS A 267 48.87 40.16 -30.97
CA HIS A 267 49.59 38.91 -30.68
C HIS A 267 50.32 38.29 -31.88
N PHE A 268 50.03 38.78 -33.09
CA PHE A 268 50.76 38.40 -34.30
C PHE A 268 52.00 39.28 -34.55
N LYS A 269 52.04 40.48 -33.95
CA LYS A 269 53.15 41.44 -34.07
C LYS A 269 54.11 41.38 -32.88
N SER A 270 53.59 41.13 -31.68
CA SER A 270 54.34 40.88 -30.45
C SER A 270 53.84 39.56 -29.86
N SER A 271 54.74 38.66 -29.46
CA SER A 271 54.38 37.36 -28.88
C SER A 271 53.42 37.51 -27.69
N CYS A 272 52.48 36.57 -27.55
CA CYS A 272 51.55 36.58 -26.42
C CYS A 272 52.26 36.12 -25.14
N GLU A 273 52.37 37.01 -24.15
CA GLU A 273 53.07 36.76 -22.87
C GLU A 273 52.53 35.56 -22.08
N HIS A 274 51.28 35.18 -22.31
CA HIS A 274 50.61 34.09 -21.60
C HIS A 274 50.53 32.77 -22.39
N CYS A 275 50.93 32.75 -23.67
CA CYS A 275 50.90 31.55 -24.50
C CYS A 275 52.28 30.90 -24.70
N GLY A 276 53.37 31.57 -24.29
CA GLY A 276 54.73 31.04 -24.39
C GLY A 276 55.17 30.70 -25.83
N CYS A 277 54.61 31.36 -26.85
CA CYS A 277 54.88 31.07 -28.26
C CYS A 277 55.52 32.27 -28.97
N ASP A 278 56.63 32.03 -29.66
CA ASP A 278 57.44 33.07 -30.32
C ASP A 278 56.76 33.68 -31.56
N SER A 279 55.75 33.01 -32.12
CA SER A 279 54.89 33.56 -33.17
C SER A 279 53.46 32.99 -33.12
N GLY A 280 52.45 33.87 -32.96
CA GLY A 280 51.03 33.51 -32.99
C GLY A 280 50.40 33.26 -31.61
N CYS A 281 49.32 32.46 -31.56
CA CYS A 281 48.59 32.13 -30.32
C CYS A 281 48.09 30.68 -30.32
N ILE A 282 48.09 30.05 -29.14
CA ILE A 282 47.46 28.75 -28.91
C ILE A 282 45.93 28.90 -28.91
N LYS A 283 45.20 27.85 -29.31
CA LYS A 283 43.74 27.83 -29.24
C LYS A 283 43.29 27.71 -27.78
N LYS A 284 42.34 28.55 -27.35
CA LYS A 284 41.78 28.51 -25.99
C LYS A 284 41.21 27.12 -25.66
N PRO A 285 41.45 26.58 -24.45
CA PRO A 285 40.90 25.30 -24.02
C PRO A 285 39.36 25.36 -23.86
N LEU A 286 38.71 24.20 -23.93
CA LEU A 286 37.27 24.06 -23.66
C LEU A 286 36.97 24.53 -22.22
N GLY A 287 36.08 25.51 -22.08
CA GLY A 287 35.73 26.10 -20.78
C GLY A 287 36.63 27.25 -20.31
N PHE A 288 37.53 27.78 -21.15
CA PHE A 288 38.40 28.91 -20.80
C PHE A 288 37.61 30.10 -20.23
N ARG A 289 37.97 30.51 -19.01
CA ARG A 289 37.43 31.67 -18.29
C ARG A 289 38.53 32.73 -18.18
N CYS A 290 38.28 33.93 -18.70
CA CYS A 290 39.21 35.04 -18.51
C CYS A 290 39.10 35.58 -17.07
N GLU A 291 40.23 35.80 -16.42
CA GLU A 291 40.34 36.27 -15.02
C GLU A 291 40.65 37.77 -14.92
N CYS A 292 40.65 38.51 -16.04
CA CYS A 292 40.92 39.94 -15.97
C CYS A 292 39.79 40.67 -15.21
N SER A 293 40.14 41.75 -14.50
CA SER A 293 39.21 42.51 -13.66
C SER A 293 37.93 42.92 -14.41
N PHE A 294 38.04 43.26 -15.71
CA PHE A 294 36.90 43.62 -16.55
C PHE A 294 35.97 42.42 -16.85
N CYS A 295 36.52 41.28 -17.27
CA CYS A 295 35.72 40.09 -17.60
C CYS A 295 35.20 39.33 -16.37
N SER A 296 35.82 39.50 -15.21
CA SER A 296 35.25 39.08 -13.93
C SER A 296 34.04 39.95 -13.60
N LYS A 297 34.22 41.28 -13.52
CA LYS A 297 33.14 42.23 -13.21
C LYS A 297 31.96 42.17 -14.18
N ASP A 298 32.19 42.05 -15.49
CA ASP A 298 31.12 41.88 -16.49
C ASP A 298 30.38 40.54 -16.31
N ARG A 299 31.06 39.49 -15.86
CA ARG A 299 30.41 38.20 -15.56
C ARG A 299 29.59 38.28 -14.28
N ASP A 300 30.14 38.88 -13.24
CA ASP A 300 29.45 39.11 -11.97
C ASP A 300 28.19 39.96 -12.21
N LEU A 301 28.28 41.03 -13.01
CA LEU A 301 27.11 41.83 -13.41
C LEU A 301 26.09 41.05 -14.24
N ARG A 302 26.53 40.18 -15.16
CA ARG A 302 25.61 39.33 -15.94
C ARG A 302 24.96 38.26 -15.06
N GLU A 303 25.66 37.72 -14.08
CA GLU A 303 25.13 36.76 -13.11
C GLU A 303 24.15 37.45 -12.15
N GLN A 304 24.47 38.65 -11.66
CA GLN A 304 23.54 39.51 -10.92
C GLN A 304 22.30 39.81 -11.76
N LYS A 305 22.46 40.24 -13.01
CA LYS A 305 21.32 40.49 -13.91
C LYS A 305 20.45 39.23 -14.10
N LYS A 306 21.05 38.06 -14.32
CA LYS A 306 20.31 36.79 -14.44
C LYS A 306 19.54 36.45 -13.17
N THR A 307 20.14 36.69 -12.00
CA THR A 307 19.50 36.48 -10.70
C THR A 307 18.33 37.45 -10.51
N ASN A 308 18.49 38.72 -10.87
CA ASN A 308 17.43 39.72 -10.82
C ASN A 308 16.28 39.37 -11.77
N ASP A 309 16.59 39.04 -13.03
CA ASP A 309 15.61 38.65 -14.04
C ASP A 309 14.86 37.37 -13.62
N TRP A 310 15.53 36.45 -12.92
CA TRP A 310 14.90 35.25 -12.35
C TRP A 310 13.99 35.60 -11.17
N TRP A 311 14.45 36.46 -10.26
CA TRP A 311 13.70 36.90 -9.08
C TRP A 311 12.40 37.61 -9.46
N ILE A 312 12.47 38.56 -10.40
CA ILE A 312 11.30 39.28 -10.93
C ILE A 312 10.27 38.29 -11.47
N LYS A 313 10.69 37.33 -12.32
CA LYS A 313 9.79 36.31 -12.89
C LYS A 313 9.14 35.41 -11.83
N VAL A 314 9.81 35.19 -10.70
CA VAL A 314 9.27 34.40 -9.60
C VAL A 314 8.25 35.24 -8.82
N CYS A 315 8.58 36.48 -8.48
CA CYS A 315 7.66 37.42 -7.83
C CYS A 315 6.38 37.61 -8.66
N ASP A 316 6.51 37.79 -9.98
CA ASP A 316 5.37 37.94 -10.88
C ASP A 316 4.46 36.70 -10.85
N LYS A 317 5.02 35.49 -10.78
CA LYS A 317 4.24 34.25 -10.66
C LYS A 317 3.51 34.14 -9.34
N ILE A 318 4.14 34.56 -8.26
CA ILE A 318 3.53 34.56 -6.93
C ILE A 318 2.41 35.59 -6.86
N ALA A 319 2.61 36.80 -7.40
CA ALA A 319 1.60 37.85 -7.47
C ALA A 319 0.40 37.49 -8.36
N LEU A 320 0.61 36.63 -9.37
CA LEU A 320 -0.46 36.10 -10.23
C LEU A 320 -1.26 34.96 -9.57
N ALA A 321 -0.80 34.41 -8.45
CA ALA A 321 -1.52 33.36 -7.75
C ALA A 321 -2.73 33.93 -6.98
N PRO A 322 -3.94 33.38 -7.17
CA PRO A 322 -5.14 33.90 -6.51
C PRO A 322 -5.05 33.67 -4.99
N GLU A 323 -5.33 34.72 -4.22
CA GLU A 323 -5.38 34.68 -2.74
C GLU A 323 -4.10 34.12 -2.06
N PHE A 324 -2.93 34.38 -2.64
CA PHE A 324 -1.64 33.94 -2.09
C PHE A 324 -0.98 34.99 -1.17
N PRO A 325 -0.37 34.57 -0.03
CA PRO A 325 -0.50 33.26 0.60
C PRO A 325 -1.84 33.14 1.33
N ASN A 326 -2.39 31.93 1.36
CA ASN A 326 -3.65 31.68 2.06
C ASN A 326 -3.46 31.75 3.58
N ARG A 327 -3.92 32.86 4.18
CA ARG A 327 -3.79 33.14 5.63
C ARG A 327 -4.46 32.08 6.50
N LYS A 328 -5.58 31.52 6.08
CA LYS A 328 -6.28 30.47 6.85
C LYS A 328 -5.45 29.19 6.97
N ILE A 329 -4.68 28.85 5.92
CA ILE A 329 -3.76 27.69 5.95
C ILE A 329 -2.57 27.98 6.87
N ILE A 330 -2.03 29.20 6.85
CA ILE A 330 -0.95 29.62 7.76
C ILE A 330 -1.40 29.52 9.21
N GLU A 331 -2.57 30.10 9.52
CA GLU A 331 -3.17 30.07 10.86
C GLU A 331 -3.42 28.64 11.31
N LEU A 332 -3.88 27.75 10.43
CA LEU A 332 -4.09 26.34 10.74
C LEU A 332 -2.80 25.62 11.13
N TYR A 333 -1.72 25.81 10.36
CA TYR A 333 -0.44 25.18 10.70
C TYR A 333 0.23 25.80 11.93
N LEU A 334 -0.03 27.07 12.23
CA LEU A 334 0.54 27.78 13.39
C LEU A 334 -0.34 27.72 14.64
N SER A 335 -1.61 27.32 14.54
CA SER A 335 -2.50 27.24 15.68
C SER A 335 -2.07 26.12 16.62
N ASP A 336 -1.79 26.47 17.87
CA ASP A 336 -1.65 25.49 18.93
C ASP A 336 -3.05 25.04 19.32
N GLY A 337 -3.39 23.77 19.04
CA GLY A 337 -4.67 23.20 19.41
C GLY A 337 -4.84 23.25 20.93
N LEU A 338 -5.69 24.14 21.44
CA LEU A 338 -6.10 24.10 22.85
C LEU A 338 -6.73 22.72 23.11
N MET A 339 -6.14 21.97 24.02
CA MET A 339 -6.74 20.78 24.61
C MET A 339 -8.04 21.21 25.28
N THR A 340 -9.15 21.12 24.55
CA THR A 340 -10.50 21.36 25.08
C THR A 340 -11.07 20.03 25.54
N GLY A 341 -10.79 19.66 26.78
CA GLY A 341 -11.23 18.42 27.41
C GLY A 341 -10.33 18.17 28.60
N ASP A 342 -10.82 17.52 29.66
CA ASP A 342 -10.03 17.22 30.83
C ASP A 342 -8.67 16.62 30.45
N GLY A 343 -7.65 16.85 31.29
CA GLY A 343 -6.39 16.15 31.15
C GLY A 343 -6.61 14.67 31.41
N SER A 344 -7.20 13.96 30.46
CA SER A 344 -7.32 12.52 30.43
C SER A 344 -5.89 12.03 30.54
N SER A 345 -5.55 11.45 31.69
CA SER A 345 -4.17 11.11 31.99
C SER A 345 -3.66 10.20 30.87
N MET A 346 -2.54 10.57 30.24
CA MET A 346 -1.79 9.68 29.34
C MET A 346 -1.16 8.56 30.18
N SER A 347 -2.00 7.66 30.66
CA SER A 347 -1.63 6.52 31.50
C SER A 347 -1.91 5.25 30.74
N TRP A 348 -0.90 4.38 30.66
CA TRP A 348 -1.05 3.01 30.18
C TRP A 348 -1.66 2.17 31.31
N GLY A 349 -2.84 1.62 31.05
CA GLY A 349 -3.54 0.71 31.93
C GLY A 349 -3.07 -0.73 31.77
N THR A 350 -3.53 -1.60 32.66
CA THR A 350 -3.42 -3.06 32.46
C THR A 350 -4.51 -3.53 31.50
N PRO A 351 -4.23 -4.46 30.57
CA PRO A 351 -5.24 -5.00 29.67
C PRO A 351 -6.40 -5.66 30.43
N ASP A 352 -7.64 -5.36 30.04
CA ASP A 352 -8.82 -6.10 30.51
C ASP A 352 -8.93 -7.42 29.74
N THR A 353 -8.21 -8.43 30.24
CA THR A 353 -8.15 -9.74 29.59
C THR A 353 -9.51 -10.42 29.42
N GLY A 354 -10.47 -10.18 30.31
CA GLY A 354 -11.81 -10.79 30.22
C GLY A 354 -12.59 -10.21 29.04
N MET A 355 -12.74 -8.89 29.02
CA MET A 355 -13.42 -8.20 27.92
C MET A 355 -12.67 -8.32 26.60
N LEU A 356 -11.33 -8.39 26.64
CA LEU A 356 -10.51 -8.59 25.44
C LEU A 356 -10.78 -9.96 24.80
N VAL A 357 -10.86 -11.03 25.60
CA VAL A 357 -11.22 -12.37 25.09
C VAL A 357 -12.63 -12.36 24.50
N ASP A 358 -13.60 -11.76 25.21
CA ASP A 358 -14.98 -11.66 24.71
C ASP A 358 -15.05 -10.87 23.38
N LEU A 359 -14.35 -9.75 23.28
CA LEU A 359 -14.26 -8.94 22.06
C LEU A 359 -13.61 -9.75 20.93
N MET A 360 -12.50 -10.45 21.20
CA MET A 360 -11.79 -11.25 20.19
C MET A 360 -12.60 -12.47 19.74
N VAL A 361 -13.34 -13.14 20.63
CA VAL A 361 -14.25 -14.24 20.28
C VAL A 361 -15.42 -13.71 19.45
N PHE A 362 -16.05 -12.61 19.88
CA PHE A 362 -17.25 -12.07 19.24
C PHE A 362 -16.95 -11.41 17.88
N LYS A 363 -15.88 -10.61 17.80
CA LYS A 363 -15.52 -9.83 16.61
C LYS A 363 -14.54 -10.56 15.69
N LEU A 364 -13.55 -11.26 16.24
CA LEU A 364 -12.47 -11.89 15.45
C LEU A 364 -12.61 -13.42 15.34
N HIS A 365 -13.63 -14.01 15.96
CA HIS A 365 -13.81 -15.47 16.02
C HIS A 365 -12.55 -16.19 16.50
N TRP A 366 -11.85 -15.58 17.44
CA TRP A 366 -10.64 -16.15 18.02
C TRP A 366 -10.99 -17.28 18.98
N ASP A 367 -10.33 -18.43 18.85
CA ASP A 367 -10.48 -19.56 19.77
C ASP A 367 -9.35 -19.51 20.81
N PRO A 368 -9.63 -19.18 22.08
CA PRO A 368 -8.60 -19.06 23.09
C PRO A 368 -8.02 -20.43 23.44
N SER A 369 -6.81 -20.71 22.95
CA SER A 369 -6.07 -21.93 23.25
C SER A 369 -5.27 -21.79 24.56
N TYR A 370 -5.72 -22.49 25.62
CA TYR A 370 -4.99 -22.61 26.88
C TYR A 370 -4.18 -23.92 26.91
N VAL A 371 -2.95 -23.88 27.43
CA VAL A 371 -2.16 -25.11 27.64
C VAL A 371 -2.57 -25.72 28.97
N GLN A 372 -3.30 -26.84 28.94
CA GLN A 372 -3.62 -27.62 30.14
C GLN A 372 -2.52 -28.64 30.45
N ASN A 373 -2.12 -28.73 31.72
CA ASN A 373 -1.34 -29.87 32.21
C ASN A 373 -2.25 -31.08 32.54
N ASP A 374 -1.64 -32.25 32.77
CA ASP A 374 -2.32 -33.49 33.17
C ASP A 374 -3.10 -33.39 34.51
N ASN A 375 -2.91 -32.31 35.28
CA ASN A 375 -3.59 -32.03 36.54
C ASN A 375 -4.78 -31.03 36.38
N GLY A 376 -5.03 -30.52 35.18
CA GLY A 376 -6.11 -29.57 34.88
C GLY A 376 -5.75 -28.09 35.08
N ASP A 377 -4.49 -27.75 35.33
CA ASP A 377 -4.03 -26.35 35.45
C ASP A 377 -3.73 -25.78 34.06
N CYS A 378 -4.22 -24.56 33.79
CA CYS A 378 -3.94 -23.82 32.56
C CYS A 378 -2.72 -22.91 32.72
N PHE A 379 -1.76 -22.97 31.80
CA PHE A 379 -0.58 -22.10 31.75
C PHE A 379 -0.57 -21.27 30.47
N LEU A 380 -0.10 -20.02 30.59
CA LEU A 380 0.31 -19.15 29.48
C LEU A 380 1.84 -19.17 29.42
N LEU A 381 2.39 -19.59 28.29
CA LEU A 381 3.83 -19.55 28.03
C LEU A 381 4.14 -18.29 27.25
N THR A 382 5.04 -17.45 27.76
CA THR A 382 5.52 -16.24 27.09
C THR A 382 7.04 -16.26 26.99
N ASP A 383 7.58 -15.88 25.83
CA ASP A 383 9.03 -15.72 25.60
C ASP A 383 9.46 -14.32 26.05
N GLU A 384 9.52 -14.09 27.36
CA GLU A 384 9.84 -12.78 27.93
C GLU A 384 11.36 -12.51 28.00
N CYS A 385 11.73 -11.24 27.92
CA CYS A 385 13.12 -10.82 28.13
C CYS A 385 13.54 -11.10 29.59
N ILE A 386 14.57 -11.93 29.80
CA ILE A 386 15.03 -12.32 31.14
C ILE A 386 15.41 -11.12 32.03
N GLY A 387 15.86 -10.00 31.45
CA GLY A 387 16.14 -8.78 32.20
C GLY A 387 14.88 -8.10 32.75
N LEU A 388 13.76 -8.16 32.02
CA LEU A 388 12.46 -7.68 32.49
C LEU A 388 11.89 -8.62 33.55
N VAL A 389 11.98 -9.94 33.32
CA VAL A 389 11.55 -10.96 34.29
C VAL A 389 12.34 -10.84 35.60
N GLN A 390 13.65 -10.63 35.54
CA GLN A 390 14.49 -10.43 36.71
C GLN A 390 14.15 -9.15 37.48
N SER A 391 13.74 -8.09 36.77
CA SER A 391 13.34 -6.83 37.40
C SER A 391 11.96 -6.92 38.06
N ALA A 392 11.04 -7.70 37.48
CA ALA A 392 9.69 -7.90 38.00
C ALA A 392 9.62 -8.97 39.11
N PHE A 393 10.43 -10.03 38.99
CA PHE A 393 10.45 -11.21 39.86
C PHE A 393 11.90 -11.57 40.24
N PRO A 394 12.57 -10.71 41.02
CA PRO A 394 13.99 -10.88 41.32
C PRO A 394 14.27 -12.18 42.06
N ASP A 395 13.43 -12.52 43.04
CA ASP A 395 13.61 -13.68 43.91
C ASP A 395 13.37 -15.00 43.17
N GLU A 396 12.30 -15.08 42.35
CA GLU A 396 12.00 -16.25 41.53
C GLU A 396 13.05 -16.46 40.44
N THR A 397 13.54 -15.36 39.85
CA THR A 397 14.60 -15.43 38.84
C THR A 397 15.92 -15.86 39.45
N GLU A 398 16.28 -15.36 40.65
CA GLU A 398 17.47 -15.78 41.37
C GLU A 398 17.39 -17.25 41.79
N HIS A 399 16.23 -17.69 42.30
CA HIS A 399 15.97 -19.09 42.61
C HIS A 399 16.11 -19.99 41.39
N PHE A 400 15.54 -19.60 40.24
CA PHE A 400 15.68 -20.32 38.98
C PHE A 400 17.14 -20.39 38.50
N LEU A 401 17.88 -19.27 38.54
CA LEU A 401 19.29 -19.23 38.18
C LEU A 401 20.15 -20.09 39.11
N HIS A 402 19.81 -20.13 40.39
CA HIS A 402 20.47 -20.98 41.39
C HIS A 402 20.19 -22.47 41.12
N GLU A 403 18.93 -22.86 40.87
CA GLU A 403 18.59 -24.24 40.48
C GLU A 403 19.26 -24.67 39.17
N LYS A 404 19.32 -23.77 38.18
CA LYS A 404 20.01 -24.02 36.91
C LYS A 404 21.50 -24.28 37.15
N LYS A 405 22.18 -23.45 37.94
CA LYS A 405 23.58 -23.66 38.34
C LYS A 405 23.78 -24.99 39.05
N LEU A 406 22.88 -25.39 39.95
CA LEU A 406 22.89 -26.70 40.62
C LEU A 406 22.72 -27.87 39.64
N ARG A 407 21.82 -27.77 38.66
CA ARG A 407 21.60 -28.80 37.62
C ARG A 407 22.78 -28.91 36.66
N GLU A 408 23.39 -27.80 36.27
CA GLU A 408 24.57 -27.77 35.41
C GLU A 408 25.82 -28.29 36.15
N SER A 409 25.94 -28.00 37.45
CA SER A 409 27.01 -28.54 38.31
C SER A 409 26.87 -30.06 38.51
N LYS A 410 25.63 -30.56 38.68
CA LYS A 410 25.34 -32.01 38.70
C LYS A 410 25.66 -32.71 37.38
N LYS A 411 25.50 -32.03 36.24
CA LYS A 411 25.88 -32.54 34.91
C LYS A 411 27.41 -32.63 34.73
N LYS A 412 28.17 -31.69 35.29
CA LYS A 412 29.64 -31.71 35.24
C LYS A 412 30.26 -32.85 36.07
N ASN A 413 29.69 -33.17 37.24
CA ASN A 413 30.19 -34.26 38.09
C ASN A 413 29.95 -35.67 37.52
N VAL A 414 29.08 -35.82 36.51
CA VAL A 414 28.85 -37.11 35.83
C VAL A 414 29.81 -37.30 34.65
N SER A 415 30.50 -36.25 34.20
CA SER A 415 31.37 -36.28 33.01
C SER A 415 32.88 -36.35 33.30
N GLU A 416 33.31 -36.43 34.57
CA GLU A 416 34.74 -36.49 34.95
C GLU A 416 35.30 -37.92 35.13
N GLU A 417 34.52 -38.98 34.87
CA GLU A 417 34.97 -40.38 34.96
C GLU A 417 35.42 -41.03 33.64
N GLU A 418 35.43 -40.33 32.50
CA GLU A 418 35.99 -40.88 31.24
C GLU A 418 37.02 -39.94 30.58
N THR A 419 38.19 -40.51 30.33
CA THR A 419 39.48 -39.88 30.08
C THR A 419 39.71 -39.33 28.65
N ALA A 420 40.25 -38.11 28.59
CA ALA A 420 41.45 -37.65 27.85
C ALA A 420 41.49 -37.40 26.29
N THR A 421 41.40 -36.10 25.94
CA THR A 421 42.28 -35.29 25.02
C THR A 421 42.07 -35.30 23.46
N PRO A 422 42.56 -34.31 22.65
CA PRO A 422 41.82 -33.05 22.34
C PRO A 422 41.89 -32.57 20.85
N ARG A 423 40.93 -31.75 20.38
CA ARG A 423 41.18 -30.67 19.37
C ARG A 423 40.00 -29.71 19.15
N ALA A 424 40.36 -28.44 18.93
CA ALA A 424 39.54 -27.27 18.59
C ALA A 424 38.68 -27.48 17.31
N THR A 425 37.60 -26.76 16.99
CA THR A 425 37.31 -25.31 17.12
C THR A 425 35.79 -25.09 16.84
N THR A 426 35.19 -24.09 17.49
CA THR A 426 33.96 -23.32 17.12
C THR A 426 33.00 -23.87 16.04
N MET A 427 31.75 -24.18 16.41
CA MET A 427 30.52 -23.76 15.70
C MET A 427 29.31 -23.93 16.64
N GLY A 428 28.58 -22.84 16.91
CA GLY A 428 27.32 -22.86 17.63
C GLY A 428 26.25 -23.52 16.78
N VAL A 429 25.78 -24.70 17.22
CA VAL A 429 24.67 -25.41 16.59
C VAL A 429 23.45 -25.29 17.49
N GLN A 430 22.47 -24.57 16.98
CA GLN A 430 21.08 -24.53 17.43
C GLN A 430 20.52 -25.96 17.43
N ARG A 431 20.09 -26.47 18.59
CA ARG A 431 19.28 -27.69 18.70
C ARG A 431 17.94 -27.35 19.33
N SER A 432 16.87 -27.82 18.69
CA SER A 432 15.48 -27.50 19.01
C SER A 432 15.01 -28.13 20.32
N ILE A 433 14.14 -27.40 21.02
CA ILE A 433 13.47 -27.77 22.29
C ILE A 433 12.56 -29.02 22.17
N THR A 434 12.39 -29.59 20.98
CA THR A 434 11.63 -30.82 20.75
C THR A 434 12.24 -32.06 21.43
N ASP A 435 13.55 -32.06 21.72
CA ASP A 435 14.22 -33.17 22.41
C ASP A 435 14.01 -33.18 23.95
N PHE A 436 13.38 -32.14 24.52
CA PHE A 436 13.20 -32.01 25.97
C PHE A 436 12.11 -32.94 26.54
N TYR A 437 11.08 -33.30 25.78
CA TYR A 437 9.88 -33.96 26.34
C TYR A 437 9.85 -35.49 26.30
N ARG A 438 10.79 -36.16 25.62
CA ARG A 438 10.79 -37.65 25.59
C ARG A 438 11.47 -38.28 26.80
N SER A 439 12.26 -37.52 27.58
CA SER A 439 13.12 -38.08 28.63
C SER A 439 12.57 -37.96 30.06
N ALA A 440 11.45 -37.27 30.29
CA ALA A 440 10.85 -37.11 31.62
C ALA A 440 9.91 -38.27 32.04
N LYS A 441 9.64 -39.24 31.16
CA LYS A 441 8.66 -40.31 31.41
C LYS A 441 9.24 -41.60 32.04
N LYS A 442 10.48 -41.60 32.54
CA LYS A 442 11.12 -42.79 33.16
C LYS A 442 11.63 -42.63 34.60
N ALA A 443 11.37 -41.52 35.28
CA ALA A 443 11.94 -41.28 36.61
C ALA A 443 10.92 -40.89 37.72
N ALA A 444 9.70 -41.43 37.68
CA ALA A 444 8.73 -41.25 38.76
C ALA A 444 7.90 -42.53 38.98
N ALA A 445 8.57 -43.60 39.41
CA ALA A 445 7.95 -44.70 40.14
C ALA A 445 8.63 -44.78 41.51
N GLY A 446 8.08 -44.09 42.50
CA GLY A 446 8.59 -44.15 43.87
C GLY A 446 8.23 -42.95 44.74
N SER A 447 7.46 -43.23 45.79
CA SER A 447 7.26 -42.44 47.03
C SER A 447 6.43 -41.14 46.99
N ASN A 448 5.14 -41.35 47.34
CA ASN A 448 4.29 -40.57 48.27
C ASN A 448 4.74 -39.17 48.71
N TRP A 449 4.05 -38.14 48.20
CA TRP A 449 3.66 -36.96 48.97
C TRP A 449 2.25 -36.52 48.52
N ARG A 450 1.33 -36.37 49.49
CA ARG A 450 -0.06 -35.87 49.31
C ARG A 450 -0.17 -34.43 49.84
N PRO A 451 -1.17 -33.66 49.38
CA PRO A 451 -1.09 -32.21 49.21
C PRO A 451 -1.64 -31.43 50.40
N PHE A 452 -1.15 -30.20 50.59
CA PHE A 452 -1.84 -29.19 51.40
C PHE A 452 -2.67 -28.29 50.50
N ALA A 453 -3.99 -28.33 50.73
CA ALA A 453 -4.96 -27.37 50.20
C ALA A 453 -5.26 -26.34 51.29
N CYS A 454 -5.31 -25.05 50.93
CA CYS A 454 -5.96 -24.01 51.70
C CYS A 454 -6.87 -23.16 50.78
N LYS A 455 -8.18 -23.25 51.01
CA LYS A 455 -9.20 -22.22 50.73
C LYS A 455 -9.09 -21.15 51.84
N ALA A 456 -9.41 -19.86 51.74
CA ALA A 456 -9.95 -18.94 50.74
C ALA A 456 -9.66 -17.51 51.26
N ASN A 457 -9.66 -16.48 50.39
CA ASN A 457 -10.44 -15.23 50.54
C ASN A 457 -9.91 -14.10 49.65
N VAL A 458 -10.85 -13.43 48.99
CA VAL A 458 -10.69 -12.16 48.29
C VAL A 458 -10.49 -11.04 49.31
N ILE A 459 -9.49 -10.18 49.11
CA ILE A 459 -9.50 -8.70 49.27
C ILE A 459 -8.11 -8.15 48.87
N THR A 460 -8.15 -7.29 47.83
CA THR A 460 -7.24 -6.20 47.42
C THR A 460 -5.76 -6.23 47.82
N THR A 461 -4.87 -6.29 46.83
CA THR A 461 -3.86 -5.26 46.44
C THR A 461 -2.84 -5.89 45.48
N THR A 462 -2.66 -5.28 44.30
CA THR A 462 -1.54 -5.36 43.30
C THR A 462 -0.71 -6.65 43.18
N PRO A 463 -0.46 -7.15 41.96
CA PRO A 463 0.74 -6.66 41.24
C PRO A 463 0.55 -6.38 39.74
N GLN A 464 1.45 -5.51 39.28
CA GLN A 464 1.67 -5.06 37.91
C GLN A 464 2.07 -6.21 36.99
N HIS A 465 1.27 -6.56 35.98
CA HIS A 465 1.74 -7.44 34.90
C HIS A 465 1.16 -7.00 33.55
N LEU A 466 2.06 -6.63 32.62
CA LEU A 466 1.81 -6.58 31.19
C LEU A 466 2.09 -7.98 30.65
N VAL A 467 1.04 -8.62 30.15
CA VAL A 467 1.14 -9.82 29.31
C VAL A 467 1.50 -9.35 27.90
N ALA A 468 2.62 -9.82 27.35
CA ALA A 468 2.88 -9.67 25.93
C ALA A 468 1.93 -10.60 25.14
N LEU A 469 0.78 -10.06 24.76
CA LEU A 469 -0.11 -10.68 23.79
C LEU A 469 0.46 -10.42 22.38
N SER A 470 1.05 -11.44 21.76
CA SER A 470 1.26 -11.45 20.31
C SER A 470 -0.11 -11.70 19.65
N ILE A 471 -0.81 -10.62 19.31
CA ILE A 471 -2.04 -10.68 18.51
C ILE A 471 -1.61 -10.60 17.04
N GLU A 472 -1.49 -11.76 16.38
CA GLU A 472 -1.74 -11.80 14.94
C GLU A 472 -3.25 -11.69 14.77
N ILE A 473 -3.74 -10.60 14.17
CA ILE A 473 -5.17 -10.43 13.86
C ILE A 473 -5.51 -11.38 12.70
N PRO A 474 -6.33 -12.42 12.91
CA PRO A 474 -6.83 -13.23 11.81
C PRO A 474 -8.03 -12.50 11.18
N THR A 475 -8.16 -12.64 9.86
CA THR A 475 -9.33 -12.21 9.10
C THR A 475 -10.63 -12.80 9.66
N ILE A 476 -11.60 -11.93 9.96
CA ILE A 476 -12.94 -12.25 10.45
C ILE A 476 -13.68 -13.15 9.43
N ASN A 477 -14.11 -14.33 9.87
CA ASN A 477 -14.87 -15.31 9.09
C ASN A 477 -16.32 -15.38 9.59
N CYS A 478 -17.24 -14.69 8.91
CA CYS A 478 -18.67 -14.73 9.23
C CYS A 478 -19.33 -15.94 8.56
N ASN A 479 -19.52 -17.05 9.28
CA ASN A 479 -20.46 -18.11 8.89
C ASN A 479 -20.89 -18.94 10.11
N SER A 480 -22.04 -18.61 10.72
CA SER A 480 -22.90 -19.60 11.39
C SER A 480 -24.21 -18.97 11.91
N LEU A 481 -25.27 -19.00 11.10
CA LEU A 481 -26.64 -19.10 11.60
C LEU A 481 -27.42 -20.03 10.66
N SER A 482 -27.50 -21.30 11.04
CA SER A 482 -28.47 -22.26 10.51
C SER A 482 -29.78 -22.15 11.30
N PRO A 483 -30.96 -22.02 10.66
CA PRO A 483 -32.23 -22.18 11.35
C PRO A 483 -32.69 -23.64 11.29
N SER A 484 -32.95 -24.23 12.46
CA SER A 484 -33.72 -25.47 12.60
C SER A 484 -35.24 -25.16 12.62
N TRP A 485 -36.00 -26.13 12.12
CA TRP A 485 -37.39 -26.08 11.72
C TRP A 485 -38.40 -26.08 12.89
N THR A 486 -39.63 -25.57 12.67
CA THR A 486 -40.88 -26.38 12.75
C THR A 486 -42.16 -25.56 12.44
N CYS A 487 -43.16 -26.30 11.97
CA CYS A 487 -44.40 -25.91 11.30
C CYS A 487 -45.45 -25.17 12.16
N GLY A 488 -46.35 -24.46 11.46
CA GLY A 488 -47.66 -24.06 11.95
C GLY A 488 -48.67 -23.94 10.80
N ASP A 489 -49.51 -24.97 10.64
CA ASP A 489 -50.68 -25.00 9.77
C ASP A 489 -51.70 -23.91 10.14
N ASN A 490 -52.35 -23.32 9.13
CA ASN A 490 -53.83 -23.28 9.05
C ASN A 490 -54.31 -22.68 7.72
N SER A 491 -55.15 -23.46 7.04
CA SER A 491 -55.96 -23.15 5.85
C SER A 491 -57.29 -22.45 6.28
N PRO A 492 -58.39 -22.37 5.48
CA PRO A 492 -58.60 -22.50 4.02
C PRO A 492 -59.60 -21.44 3.45
N SER A 493 -59.69 -21.27 2.12
CA SER A 493 -60.98 -21.16 1.37
C SER A 493 -60.75 -21.32 -0.15
N LYS A 494 -61.31 -22.38 -0.78
CA LYS A 494 -62.54 -22.38 -1.64
C LYS A 494 -62.40 -21.50 -2.90
N LEU A 495 -62.68 -21.91 -4.14
CA LEU A 495 -63.55 -22.93 -4.75
C LEU A 495 -63.25 -22.86 -6.27
N LEU A 496 -63.14 -23.99 -6.98
CA LEU A 496 -64.16 -24.52 -7.91
C LEU A 496 -63.60 -25.59 -8.86
N LEU A 497 -64.41 -26.63 -8.99
CA LEU A 497 -64.23 -27.90 -9.69
C LEU A 497 -64.41 -27.79 -11.22
N GLY A 498 -63.83 -28.75 -11.94
CA GLY A 498 -64.10 -29.00 -13.37
C GLY A 498 -63.37 -30.23 -13.93
N GLU A 499 -63.77 -31.40 -13.45
CA GLU A 499 -63.72 -32.79 -13.96
C GLU A 499 -62.93 -33.16 -15.26
N ILE A 500 -61.99 -34.11 -15.18
CA ILE A 500 -62.06 -35.55 -15.58
C ILE A 500 -62.14 -35.82 -17.10
N SER A 501 -61.10 -36.44 -17.69
CA SER A 501 -61.15 -37.85 -18.18
C SER A 501 -60.03 -38.22 -19.18
N ALA A 502 -59.48 -39.42 -18.97
CA ALA A 502 -59.00 -40.39 -19.97
C ALA A 502 -57.84 -40.04 -20.94
N ALA A 503 -56.63 -40.39 -20.51
CA ALA A 503 -55.81 -41.48 -21.05
C ALA A 503 -55.94 -41.89 -22.55
N LEU A 504 -54.75 -41.96 -23.18
CA LEU A 504 -54.34 -42.89 -24.25
C LEU A 504 -54.89 -42.63 -25.67
N SER A 505 -54.01 -42.19 -26.59
CA SER A 505 -53.31 -43.09 -27.52
C SER A 505 -52.66 -42.32 -28.69
N ARG A 506 -51.40 -42.67 -28.97
CA ARG A 506 -50.72 -42.69 -30.28
C ARG A 506 -50.43 -41.38 -31.03
N ARG A 507 -49.15 -41.01 -30.95
CA ARG A 507 -48.24 -40.51 -32.00
C ARG A 507 -48.89 -40.12 -33.34
N ARG A 508 -48.87 -38.81 -33.63
CA ARG A 508 -48.54 -38.25 -34.95
C ARG A 508 -47.87 -36.90 -34.78
N THR A 509 -46.78 -36.74 -35.52
CA THR A 509 -45.90 -35.59 -35.65
C THR A 509 -46.67 -34.29 -35.87
N VAL A 510 -46.56 -33.36 -34.92
CA VAL A 510 -46.88 -31.94 -35.11
C VAL A 510 -45.61 -31.16 -34.79
N LYS A 511 -45.10 -30.45 -35.79
CA LYS A 511 -44.09 -29.40 -35.65
C LYS A 511 -44.59 -28.42 -34.59
N VAL A 512 -44.00 -28.45 -33.41
CA VAL A 512 -44.04 -27.30 -32.50
C VAL A 512 -42.83 -26.47 -32.84
N SER A 513 -43.07 -25.37 -33.55
CA SER A 513 -42.12 -24.28 -33.65
C SER A 513 -41.75 -23.85 -32.23
N CYS A 514 -40.53 -24.20 -31.81
CA CYS A 514 -39.95 -23.65 -30.59
C CYS A 514 -39.96 -22.14 -30.76
N GLY A 515 -40.73 -21.45 -29.92
CA GLY A 515 -40.89 -20.01 -29.95
C GLY A 515 -39.51 -19.36 -29.86
N LYS A 516 -39.29 -18.35 -30.72
CA LYS A 516 -38.12 -17.49 -30.69
C LYS A 516 -37.85 -17.07 -29.24
N SER A 517 -36.63 -17.33 -28.79
CA SER A 517 -36.04 -16.79 -27.57
C SER A 517 -36.37 -15.30 -27.47
N SER A 518 -36.97 -14.89 -26.34
CA SER A 518 -37.05 -13.48 -25.96
C SER A 518 -35.61 -12.94 -25.95
N PRO A 519 -35.22 -12.03 -26.87
CA PRO A 519 -33.90 -11.43 -26.81
C PRO A 519 -33.83 -10.64 -25.52
N ASP A 520 -32.79 -10.87 -24.71
CA ASP A 520 -32.44 -9.99 -23.60
C ASP A 520 -31.88 -8.69 -24.20
N ASP A 521 -32.78 -7.92 -24.82
CA ASP A 521 -32.46 -6.72 -25.57
C ASP A 521 -31.94 -5.63 -24.64
N TYR A 522 -31.11 -4.75 -25.21
CA TYR A 522 -30.78 -3.38 -24.76
C TYR A 522 -31.84 -2.71 -23.83
N HIS A 523 -33.13 -2.93 -24.10
CA HIS A 523 -34.25 -2.44 -23.30
C HIS A 523 -34.43 -3.10 -21.93
N SER A 524 -34.09 -4.37 -21.70
CA SER A 524 -34.24 -5.03 -20.38
C SER A 524 -33.23 -4.49 -19.37
N THR A 525 -31.96 -4.36 -19.79
CA THR A 525 -30.88 -3.80 -18.97
C THR A 525 -31.15 -2.34 -18.59
N LEU A 526 -31.52 -1.50 -19.56
CA LEU A 526 -31.86 -0.10 -19.29
C LEU A 526 -33.18 0.06 -18.52
N LYS A 527 -34.19 -0.78 -18.76
CA LYS A 527 -35.46 -0.75 -18.01
C LYS A 527 -35.26 -1.16 -16.56
N SER A 528 -34.39 -2.13 -16.27
CA SER A 528 -34.04 -2.55 -14.91
C SER A 528 -33.24 -1.47 -14.16
N LEU A 529 -32.34 -0.76 -14.84
CA LEU A 529 -31.59 0.36 -14.25
C LEU A 529 -32.49 1.59 -14.03
N ASN A 530 -33.31 1.95 -15.01
CA ASN A 530 -34.18 3.13 -14.98
C ASN A 530 -35.38 2.98 -14.04
N SER A 531 -35.99 1.78 -13.93
CA SER A 531 -37.14 1.54 -13.04
C SER A 531 -36.82 1.76 -11.56
N ARG A 532 -35.53 1.67 -11.19
CA ARG A 532 -35.03 1.90 -9.83
C ARG A 532 -34.34 3.26 -9.66
N GLY A 533 -34.36 4.12 -10.69
CA GLY A 533 -33.69 5.44 -10.67
C GLY A 533 -32.18 5.36 -10.46
N ARG A 534 -31.52 4.31 -10.95
CA ARG A 534 -30.10 4.03 -10.69
C ARG A 534 -29.23 4.41 -11.88
N PHE A 535 -28.07 4.99 -11.57
CA PHE A 535 -27.03 5.31 -12.54
C PHE A 535 -25.79 4.44 -12.32
N PRO A 536 -25.12 3.97 -13.39
CA PRO A 536 -23.88 3.21 -13.28
C PRO A 536 -22.80 3.97 -12.49
N ARG A 537 -22.15 3.28 -11.55
CA ARG A 537 -21.13 3.87 -10.67
C ARG A 537 -19.75 3.75 -11.30
N LYS A 538 -19.18 4.90 -11.69
CA LYS A 538 -17.80 4.98 -12.21
C LYS A 538 -16.76 4.42 -11.23
N SER A 539 -16.95 4.61 -9.92
CA SER A 539 -16.04 4.11 -8.89
C SER A 539 -15.98 2.58 -8.78
N LEU A 540 -17.02 1.88 -9.26
CA LEU A 540 -17.08 0.42 -9.32
C LEU A 540 -16.72 -0.13 -10.71
N GLY A 541 -16.35 0.73 -11.66
CA GLY A 541 -16.00 0.29 -13.03
C GLY A 541 -17.17 -0.36 -13.78
N GLN A 542 -18.42 -0.02 -13.45
CA GLN A 542 -19.61 -0.66 -14.04
C GLN A 542 -19.77 -0.30 -15.52
N HIS A 543 -19.54 -1.28 -16.39
CA HIS A 543 -19.78 -1.24 -17.83
C HIS A 543 -20.60 -2.48 -18.24
N TYR A 544 -21.89 -2.29 -18.47
CA TYR A 544 -22.82 -3.38 -18.78
C TYR A 544 -22.77 -3.74 -20.27
N MET A 545 -22.65 -5.03 -20.57
CA MET A 545 -22.70 -5.54 -21.94
C MET A 545 -24.11 -5.37 -22.52
N LEU A 546 -24.20 -4.73 -23.68
CA LEU A 546 -25.45 -4.48 -24.40
C LEU A 546 -25.75 -5.50 -25.50
N ASN A 547 -24.74 -6.29 -25.87
CA ASN A 547 -24.81 -7.21 -27.00
C ASN A 547 -24.71 -8.66 -26.49
N SER A 548 -25.82 -9.41 -26.62
CA SER A 548 -25.91 -10.80 -26.19
C SER A 548 -24.95 -11.72 -26.95
N ASP A 549 -24.66 -11.43 -28.22
CA ASP A 549 -23.80 -12.27 -29.04
C ASP A 549 -22.37 -12.33 -28.46
N ILE A 550 -21.91 -11.26 -27.81
CA ILE A 550 -20.62 -11.25 -27.13
C ILE A 550 -20.66 -12.12 -25.87
N ASN A 551 -21.77 -12.14 -25.12
CA ASN A 551 -21.93 -13.04 -23.97
C ASN A 551 -21.92 -14.51 -24.42
N ASP A 552 -22.57 -14.83 -25.54
CA ASP A 552 -22.53 -16.17 -26.14
C ASP A 552 -21.11 -16.55 -26.57
N GLN A 553 -20.36 -15.60 -27.13
CA GLN A 553 -18.94 -15.81 -27.48
C GLN A 553 -18.06 -16.01 -26.24
N LEU A 554 -18.29 -15.29 -25.12
CA LEU A 554 -17.59 -15.53 -23.85
C LEU A 554 -17.83 -16.95 -23.34
N ALA A 555 -19.11 -17.37 -23.29
CA ALA A 555 -19.47 -18.71 -22.83
C ALA A 555 -18.92 -19.80 -23.76
N SER A 556 -18.88 -19.53 -25.06
CA SER A 556 -18.30 -20.43 -26.07
C SER A 556 -16.78 -20.54 -25.94
N ALA A 557 -16.04 -19.44 -25.70
CA ALA A 557 -14.59 -19.48 -25.45
C ALA A 557 -14.26 -20.32 -24.20
N ALA A 558 -15.14 -20.25 -23.19
CA ALA A 558 -15.04 -21.07 -22.00
C ALA A 558 -15.41 -22.56 -22.23
N ASP A 559 -15.99 -22.90 -23.39
CA ASP A 559 -16.56 -24.21 -23.72
C ASP A 559 -17.55 -24.67 -22.63
N VAL A 560 -18.45 -23.77 -22.20
CA VAL A 560 -19.45 -24.06 -21.15
C VAL A 560 -20.45 -25.09 -21.66
N LYS A 561 -20.65 -26.15 -20.86
CA LYS A 561 -21.54 -27.27 -21.14
C LYS A 561 -22.59 -27.42 -20.05
N GLU A 562 -23.65 -28.15 -20.38
CA GLU A 562 -24.66 -28.53 -19.40
C GLU A 562 -24.02 -29.28 -18.22
N GLY A 563 -24.37 -28.85 -16.99
CA GLY A 563 -23.84 -29.42 -15.76
C GLY A 563 -22.56 -28.77 -15.24
N ASP A 564 -21.89 -27.90 -16.01
CA ASP A 564 -20.68 -27.21 -15.54
C ASP A 564 -20.94 -26.35 -14.28
N PHE A 565 -19.90 -26.14 -13.47
CA PHE A 565 -19.89 -25.12 -12.42
C PHE A 565 -19.13 -23.90 -12.93
N VAL A 566 -19.78 -22.75 -12.96
CA VAL A 566 -19.19 -21.50 -13.44
C VAL A 566 -19.18 -20.46 -12.33
N LEU A 567 -18.02 -19.87 -12.10
CA LEU A 567 -17.86 -18.67 -11.30
C LEU A 567 -17.98 -17.44 -12.21
N GLU A 568 -18.85 -16.51 -11.83
CA GLU A 568 -19.01 -15.21 -12.47
C GLU A 568 -18.65 -14.08 -11.48
N ILE A 569 -17.79 -13.16 -11.89
CA ILE A 569 -17.33 -12.03 -11.08
C ILE A 569 -17.97 -10.77 -11.65
N GLY A 570 -18.78 -10.10 -10.83
CA GLY A 570 -19.52 -8.90 -11.24
C GLY A 570 -20.63 -9.21 -12.26
N PRO A 571 -21.66 -9.99 -11.90
CA PRO A 571 -22.78 -10.30 -12.80
C PRO A 571 -23.54 -9.05 -13.26
N GLY A 572 -23.49 -7.94 -12.50
CA GLY A 572 -24.15 -6.69 -12.86
C GLY A 572 -25.66 -6.86 -13.00
N THR A 573 -26.20 -6.67 -14.21
CA THR A 573 -27.63 -6.89 -14.49
C THR A 573 -27.99 -8.35 -14.77
N GLY A 574 -27.00 -9.25 -14.81
CA GLY A 574 -27.18 -10.69 -15.04
C GLY A 574 -27.30 -11.09 -16.51
N SER A 575 -26.82 -10.27 -17.46
CA SER A 575 -26.93 -10.59 -18.90
C SER A 575 -26.06 -11.78 -19.30
N LEU A 576 -24.82 -11.87 -18.79
CA LEU A 576 -23.94 -13.02 -18.98
C LEU A 576 -24.43 -14.22 -18.15
N THR A 577 -24.84 -14.00 -16.90
CA THR A 577 -25.48 -15.01 -16.05
C THR A 577 -26.62 -15.75 -16.75
N ASN A 578 -27.49 -15.03 -17.46
CA ASN A 578 -28.62 -15.60 -18.20
C ASN A 578 -28.14 -16.59 -19.28
N VAL A 579 -27.10 -16.22 -20.05
CA VAL A 579 -26.51 -17.09 -21.08
C VAL A 579 -25.94 -18.36 -20.44
N LEU A 580 -25.18 -18.23 -19.34
CA LEU A 580 -24.57 -19.36 -18.64
C LEU A 580 -25.62 -20.35 -18.10
N ILE A 581 -26.70 -19.85 -17.49
CA ILE A 581 -27.80 -20.69 -16.98
C ILE A 581 -28.55 -21.37 -18.13
N ASN A 582 -28.78 -20.68 -19.25
CA ASN A 582 -29.47 -21.25 -20.42
C ASN A 582 -28.67 -22.36 -21.10
N LEU A 583 -27.34 -22.31 -21.03
CA LEU A 583 -26.44 -23.41 -21.43
C LEU A 583 -26.46 -24.59 -20.43
N GLY A 584 -27.21 -24.47 -19.34
CA GLY A 584 -27.42 -25.52 -18.36
C GLY A 584 -26.38 -25.55 -17.23
N ALA A 585 -25.50 -24.56 -17.12
CA ALA A 585 -24.52 -24.46 -16.06
C ALA A 585 -25.14 -24.04 -14.72
N THR A 586 -24.48 -24.41 -13.62
CA THR A 586 -24.73 -23.82 -12.30
C THR A 586 -23.75 -22.67 -12.09
N VAL A 587 -24.28 -21.49 -11.80
CA VAL A 587 -23.51 -20.26 -11.68
C VAL A 587 -23.44 -19.81 -10.23
N LEU A 588 -22.21 -19.59 -9.75
CA LEU A 588 -21.93 -18.83 -8.54
C LEU A 588 -21.45 -17.45 -8.96
N ALA A 589 -22.20 -16.41 -8.63
CA ALA A 589 -21.81 -15.05 -8.88
C ALA A 589 -21.27 -14.37 -7.61
N ILE A 590 -20.27 -13.51 -7.77
CA ILE A 590 -19.76 -12.64 -6.69
C ILE A 590 -19.95 -11.19 -7.13
N GLU A 591 -20.78 -10.46 -6.39
CA GLU A 591 -21.15 -9.08 -6.71
C GLU A 591 -20.92 -8.17 -5.50
N LYS A 592 -20.25 -7.04 -5.75
CA LYS A 592 -19.87 -6.08 -4.72
C LYS A 592 -20.96 -5.06 -4.46
N ASP A 593 -21.75 -4.70 -5.48
CA ASP A 593 -22.86 -3.75 -5.34
C ASP A 593 -24.10 -4.45 -4.78
N PRO A 594 -24.54 -4.13 -3.54
CA PRO A 594 -25.69 -4.77 -2.91
C PRO A 594 -26.97 -4.66 -3.76
N HIS A 595 -27.11 -3.58 -4.53
CA HIS A 595 -28.29 -3.38 -5.38
C HIS A 595 -28.30 -4.29 -6.60
N MET A 596 -27.10 -4.61 -7.12
CA MET A 596 -26.97 -5.56 -8.22
C MET A 596 -27.22 -6.99 -7.70
N VAL A 597 -26.78 -7.30 -6.48
CA VAL A 597 -27.14 -8.55 -5.78
C VAL A 597 -28.65 -8.71 -5.69
N ASP A 598 -29.37 -7.69 -5.18
CA ASP A 598 -30.83 -7.74 -5.08
C ASP A 598 -31.49 -7.96 -6.46
N LEU A 599 -30.99 -7.26 -7.49
CA LEU A 599 -31.51 -7.34 -8.84
C LEU A 599 -31.34 -8.75 -9.43
N VAL A 600 -30.14 -9.33 -9.37
CA VAL A 600 -29.89 -10.67 -9.93
C VAL A 600 -30.54 -11.76 -9.07
N SER A 601 -30.61 -11.58 -7.75
CA SER A 601 -31.33 -12.50 -6.86
C SER A 601 -32.81 -12.58 -7.20
N GLU A 602 -33.46 -11.45 -7.41
CA GLU A 602 -34.87 -11.40 -7.82
C GLU A 602 -35.07 -11.96 -9.23
N ARG A 603 -34.19 -11.57 -10.17
CA ARG A 603 -34.24 -12.01 -11.57
C ARG A 603 -34.16 -13.53 -11.71
N PHE A 604 -33.34 -14.19 -10.88
CA PHE A 604 -33.10 -15.62 -10.94
C PHE A 604 -33.67 -16.39 -9.74
N ALA A 605 -34.59 -15.80 -8.97
CA ALA A 605 -35.17 -16.40 -7.76
C ALA A 605 -35.83 -17.77 -8.01
N GLY A 606 -36.32 -18.03 -9.23
CA GLY A 606 -36.91 -19.30 -9.62
C GLY A 606 -35.93 -20.35 -10.15
N SER A 607 -34.62 -20.11 -10.11
CA SER A 607 -33.60 -21.01 -10.66
C SER A 607 -32.70 -21.57 -9.56
N ASP A 608 -32.75 -22.88 -9.35
CA ASP A 608 -31.83 -23.59 -8.44
C ASP A 608 -30.38 -23.64 -8.96
N LYS A 609 -30.15 -23.16 -10.20
CA LYS A 609 -28.83 -23.13 -10.84
C LYS A 609 -28.07 -21.83 -10.59
N PHE A 610 -28.59 -20.90 -9.78
CA PHE A 610 -27.94 -19.62 -9.53
C PHE A 610 -27.78 -19.35 -8.03
N LYS A 611 -26.59 -18.88 -7.66
CA LYS A 611 -26.32 -18.33 -6.32
C LYS A 611 -25.47 -17.08 -6.47
N VAL A 612 -25.80 -16.02 -5.74
CA VAL A 612 -24.99 -14.80 -5.67
C VAL A 612 -24.48 -14.57 -4.25
N LEU A 613 -23.22 -14.14 -4.13
CA LEU A 613 -22.59 -13.71 -2.88
C LEU A 613 -22.34 -12.21 -2.94
N GLN A 614 -22.74 -11.48 -1.90
CA GLN A 614 -22.48 -10.06 -1.76
C GLN A 614 -21.10 -9.81 -1.13
N GLU A 615 -20.05 -9.89 -1.95
CA GLU A 615 -18.67 -9.74 -1.48
C GLU A 615 -17.81 -8.96 -2.48
N ASP A 616 -16.72 -8.37 -2.00
CA ASP A 616 -15.67 -7.83 -2.86
C ASP A 616 -14.76 -8.99 -3.28
N PHE A 617 -14.76 -9.33 -4.58
CA PHE A 617 -13.98 -10.47 -5.10
C PHE A 617 -12.50 -10.41 -4.70
N VAL A 618 -11.90 -9.22 -4.67
CA VAL A 618 -10.47 -9.05 -4.34
C VAL A 618 -10.20 -9.29 -2.85
N LYS A 619 -11.23 -9.24 -2.00
CA LYS A 619 -11.14 -9.45 -0.55
C LYS A 619 -11.76 -10.76 -0.08
N CYS A 620 -12.47 -11.48 -0.94
CA CYS A 620 -13.15 -12.72 -0.58
C CYS A 620 -12.20 -13.92 -0.50
N HIS A 621 -12.50 -14.86 0.39
CA HIS A 621 -11.80 -16.15 0.46
C HIS A 621 -12.39 -17.13 -0.58
N ILE A 622 -12.21 -16.83 -1.87
CA ILE A 622 -12.83 -17.57 -2.99
C ILE A 622 -12.55 -19.07 -2.93
N ARG A 623 -11.35 -19.47 -2.51
CA ARG A 623 -10.98 -20.88 -2.36
C ARG A 623 -11.89 -21.59 -1.35
N SER A 624 -12.18 -20.97 -0.20
CA SER A 624 -13.03 -21.53 0.84
C SER A 624 -14.47 -21.70 0.36
N HIS A 625 -15.02 -20.66 -0.29
CA HIS A 625 -16.35 -20.73 -0.92
C HIS A 625 -16.43 -21.86 -1.94
N MET A 626 -15.38 -22.00 -2.76
CA MET A 626 -15.34 -23.01 -3.80
C MET A 626 -15.23 -24.43 -3.26
N LEU A 627 -14.40 -24.65 -2.23
CA LEU A 627 -14.25 -25.97 -1.61
C LEU A 627 -15.56 -26.44 -0.98
N SER A 628 -16.24 -25.59 -0.19
CA SER A 628 -17.52 -25.95 0.44
C SER A 628 -18.58 -26.39 -0.59
N ILE A 629 -18.68 -25.67 -1.71
CA ILE A 629 -19.67 -25.95 -2.76
C ILE A 629 -19.26 -27.18 -3.59
N LEU A 630 -17.97 -27.31 -3.92
CA LEU A 630 -17.48 -28.43 -4.71
C LEU A 630 -17.44 -29.74 -3.91
N GLU A 631 -17.20 -29.72 -2.61
CA GLU A 631 -17.31 -30.90 -1.73
C GLU A 631 -18.72 -31.47 -1.75
N THR A 632 -19.73 -30.60 -1.59
CA THR A 632 -21.15 -30.97 -1.68
C THR A 632 -21.49 -31.59 -3.04
N ARG A 633 -20.91 -31.04 -4.13
CA ARG A 633 -21.10 -31.54 -5.49
C ARG A 633 -20.39 -32.86 -5.77
N ARG A 634 -19.14 -33.03 -5.32
CA ARG A 634 -18.33 -34.25 -5.53
C ARG A 634 -18.95 -35.47 -4.86
N LEU A 635 -19.64 -35.27 -3.73
CA LEU A 635 -20.43 -36.32 -3.07
C LEU A 635 -21.59 -36.82 -3.95
N SER A 636 -22.15 -35.94 -4.80
CA SER A 636 -23.26 -36.26 -5.69
C SER A 636 -22.81 -36.70 -7.09
N HIS A 637 -21.63 -36.23 -7.54
CA HIS A 637 -21.06 -36.48 -8.87
C HIS A 637 -19.52 -36.66 -8.77
N PRO A 638 -19.02 -37.90 -8.57
CA PRO A 638 -17.60 -38.18 -8.34
C PRO A 638 -16.69 -37.75 -9.51
N ASP A 639 -17.23 -37.73 -10.73
CA ASP A 639 -16.52 -37.34 -11.97
C ASP A 639 -16.70 -35.84 -12.32
N SER A 640 -17.12 -35.01 -11.36
CA SER A 640 -17.31 -33.56 -11.55
C SER A 640 -16.03 -32.91 -12.09
N ALA A 641 -16.12 -32.40 -13.32
CA ALA A 641 -15.07 -31.59 -13.95
C ALA A 641 -14.71 -30.38 -13.06
N LEU A 642 -13.48 -29.89 -13.21
CA LEU A 642 -13.05 -28.63 -12.60
C LEU A 642 -13.97 -27.49 -13.02
N ALA A 643 -14.20 -26.54 -12.11
CA ALA A 643 -15.02 -25.37 -12.40
C ALA A 643 -14.39 -24.50 -13.50
N LYS A 644 -15.17 -23.55 -14.02
CA LYS A 644 -14.72 -22.54 -14.99
C LYS A 644 -15.00 -21.15 -14.44
N VAL A 645 -14.27 -20.16 -14.91
CA VAL A 645 -14.57 -18.74 -14.64
C VAL A 645 -14.93 -18.07 -15.95
N VAL A 646 -16.06 -17.38 -15.99
CA VAL A 646 -16.50 -16.60 -17.16
C VAL A 646 -17.01 -15.26 -16.66
N SER A 647 -16.38 -14.15 -17.04
CA SER A 647 -16.74 -12.85 -16.47
C SER A 647 -16.44 -11.65 -17.36
N ASN A 648 -17.35 -10.68 -17.36
CA ASN A 648 -17.08 -9.31 -17.81
C ASN A 648 -16.56 -8.50 -16.61
N LEU A 649 -15.23 -8.37 -16.49
CA LEU A 649 -14.66 -7.80 -15.28
C LEU A 649 -14.77 -6.27 -15.23
N PRO A 650 -15.01 -5.70 -14.03
CA PRO A 650 -14.73 -4.30 -13.79
C PRO A 650 -13.27 -3.96 -14.12
N PHE A 651 -13.07 -2.92 -14.94
CA PHE A 651 -11.76 -2.64 -15.54
C PHE A 651 -10.65 -2.30 -14.55
N ASN A 652 -11.00 -1.91 -13.32
CA ASN A 652 -10.06 -1.55 -12.27
C ASN A 652 -9.48 -2.73 -11.47
N ILE A 653 -10.00 -3.96 -11.62
CA ILE A 653 -9.59 -5.12 -10.79
C ILE A 653 -8.88 -6.24 -11.56
N SER A 654 -8.72 -6.09 -12.89
CA SER A 654 -8.23 -7.14 -13.80
C SER A 654 -6.97 -7.86 -13.32
N THR A 655 -5.95 -7.12 -12.85
CA THR A 655 -4.66 -7.72 -12.45
C THR A 655 -4.78 -8.50 -11.14
N ASP A 656 -5.57 -8.02 -10.18
CA ASP A 656 -5.73 -8.67 -8.88
C ASP A 656 -6.58 -9.94 -9.01
N VAL A 657 -7.63 -9.89 -9.84
CA VAL A 657 -8.44 -11.08 -10.17
C VAL A 657 -7.58 -12.19 -10.78
N VAL A 658 -6.72 -11.85 -11.74
CA VAL A 658 -5.80 -12.81 -12.38
C VAL A 658 -4.82 -13.41 -11.36
N LYS A 659 -4.23 -12.59 -10.48
CA LYS A 659 -3.31 -13.08 -9.45
C LYS A 659 -3.98 -14.04 -8.45
N LEU A 660 -5.26 -13.83 -8.14
CA LEU A 660 -6.02 -14.70 -7.24
C LEU A 660 -6.44 -16.01 -7.91
N LEU A 661 -6.92 -15.96 -9.15
CA LEU A 661 -7.52 -17.10 -9.84
C LEU A 661 -6.50 -18.08 -10.43
N LEU A 662 -5.45 -17.59 -11.09
CA LEU A 662 -4.56 -18.47 -11.86
C LEU A 662 -3.85 -19.55 -11.02
N PRO A 663 -3.43 -19.30 -9.75
CA PRO A 663 -2.85 -20.35 -8.91
C PRO A 663 -3.79 -21.51 -8.56
N MET A 664 -5.11 -21.36 -8.79
CA MET A 664 -6.16 -22.30 -8.39
C MET A 664 -6.46 -23.35 -9.50
N GLY A 665 -5.44 -23.85 -10.19
CA GLY A 665 -5.58 -24.89 -11.23
C GLY A 665 -6.06 -26.26 -10.73
N ASP A 666 -6.17 -26.44 -9.41
CA ASP A 666 -6.82 -27.58 -8.76
C ASP A 666 -8.34 -27.44 -8.63
N ILE A 667 -8.87 -26.22 -8.83
CA ILE A 667 -10.28 -25.87 -8.72
C ILE A 667 -10.84 -25.49 -10.08
N PHE A 668 -10.11 -24.69 -10.86
CA PHE A 668 -10.55 -24.20 -12.16
C PHE A 668 -9.75 -24.82 -13.30
N SER A 669 -10.42 -25.17 -14.39
CA SER A 669 -9.78 -25.63 -15.63
C SER A 669 -9.48 -24.48 -16.59
N LYS A 670 -10.36 -23.48 -16.62
CA LYS A 670 -10.31 -22.40 -17.60
C LYS A 670 -10.89 -21.11 -17.00
N VAL A 671 -10.22 -19.99 -17.28
CA VAL A 671 -10.62 -18.65 -16.87
C VAL A 671 -10.78 -17.79 -18.12
N VAL A 672 -11.99 -17.35 -18.43
CA VAL A 672 -12.31 -16.50 -19.58
C VAL A 672 -12.81 -15.15 -19.09
N LEU A 673 -12.08 -14.10 -19.43
CA LEU A 673 -12.34 -12.75 -18.92
C LEU A 673 -12.48 -11.77 -20.09
N LEU A 674 -13.45 -10.87 -19.97
CA LEU A 674 -13.48 -9.67 -20.78
C LEU A 674 -12.83 -8.52 -19.99
N LEU A 675 -11.78 -7.94 -20.57
CA LEU A 675 -10.93 -6.90 -19.97
C LEU A 675 -10.81 -5.71 -20.93
N GLN A 676 -10.21 -4.60 -20.48
CA GLN A 676 -9.74 -3.57 -21.41
C GLN A 676 -8.72 -4.15 -22.38
N ASP A 677 -8.75 -3.73 -23.64
CA ASP A 677 -7.91 -4.25 -24.73
C ASP A 677 -6.41 -4.12 -24.41
N GLU A 678 -5.97 -2.96 -23.91
CA GLU A 678 -4.59 -2.75 -23.46
C GLU A 678 -4.18 -3.69 -22.32
N ALA A 679 -5.10 -3.91 -21.36
CA ALA A 679 -4.85 -4.84 -20.26
C ALA A 679 -4.76 -6.28 -20.78
N ALA A 680 -5.65 -6.69 -21.68
CA ALA A 680 -5.64 -8.00 -22.32
C ALA A 680 -4.32 -8.26 -23.05
N LEU A 681 -3.89 -7.34 -23.91
CA LEU A 681 -2.61 -7.42 -24.62
C LEU A 681 -1.44 -7.55 -23.64
N ARG A 682 -1.40 -6.70 -22.60
CA ARG A 682 -0.35 -6.75 -21.58
C ARG A 682 -0.28 -8.08 -20.83
N LEU A 683 -1.41 -8.75 -20.61
CA LEU A 683 -1.44 -10.03 -19.90
C LEU A 683 -1.12 -11.22 -20.81
N VAL A 684 -1.61 -11.20 -22.05
CA VAL A 684 -1.49 -12.34 -22.97
C VAL A 684 -0.24 -12.29 -23.82
N GLU A 685 0.13 -11.13 -24.36
CA GLU A 685 1.18 -11.04 -25.37
C GLU A 685 2.57 -10.95 -24.70
N PRO A 686 3.37 -12.03 -24.69
CA PRO A 686 4.57 -12.12 -23.88
C PRO A 686 5.81 -11.74 -24.70
N ALA A 687 5.69 -10.74 -25.58
CA ALA A 687 6.78 -10.33 -26.44
C ALA A 687 7.97 -9.88 -25.55
N LEU A 688 9.03 -10.70 -25.55
CA LEU A 688 10.26 -10.39 -24.84
C LEU A 688 10.84 -9.07 -25.34
N ARG A 689 11.58 -8.37 -24.47
CA ARG A 689 12.23 -7.09 -24.78
C ARG A 689 11.26 -5.95 -25.13
N THR A 690 10.01 -6.04 -24.68
CA THR A 690 9.04 -4.94 -24.77
C THR A 690 8.89 -4.23 -23.42
N SER A 691 8.37 -3.00 -23.44
CA SER A 691 8.06 -2.25 -22.20
C SER A 691 6.96 -2.88 -21.37
N GLU A 692 6.17 -3.77 -21.98
CA GLU A 692 4.99 -4.40 -21.39
C GLU A 692 5.28 -5.73 -20.71
N TYR A 693 6.43 -6.36 -20.98
CA TYR A 693 6.85 -7.57 -20.29
C TYR A 693 7.17 -7.29 -18.81
N ARG A 694 6.40 -7.88 -17.91
CA ARG A 694 6.41 -7.61 -16.47
C ARG A 694 6.36 -8.93 -15.67
N PRO A 695 6.60 -8.89 -14.34
CA PRO A 695 6.46 -10.07 -13.48
C PRO A 695 5.13 -10.82 -13.64
N ILE A 696 4.05 -10.10 -13.97
CA ILE A 696 2.73 -10.71 -14.17
C ILE A 696 2.71 -11.69 -15.35
N ASN A 697 3.49 -11.45 -16.41
CA ASN A 697 3.56 -12.36 -17.56
C ASN A 697 4.22 -13.69 -17.17
N ILE A 698 5.23 -13.65 -16.29
CA ILE A 698 5.86 -14.86 -15.73
C ILE A 698 4.84 -15.62 -14.87
N LEU A 699 4.09 -14.91 -14.03
CA LEU A 699 3.03 -15.51 -13.21
C LEU A 699 1.96 -16.19 -14.07
N ILE A 700 1.48 -15.51 -15.11
CA ILE A 700 0.47 -16.05 -16.02
C ILE A 700 0.98 -17.32 -16.71
N ASN A 701 2.18 -17.26 -17.30
CA ASN A 701 2.76 -18.41 -18.01
C ASN A 701 3.12 -19.56 -17.06
N PHE A 702 3.46 -19.27 -15.79
CA PHE A 702 3.73 -20.29 -14.78
C PHE A 702 2.48 -21.13 -14.51
N TYR A 703 1.33 -20.48 -14.35
CA TYR A 703 0.07 -21.14 -13.95
C TYR A 703 -0.86 -21.51 -15.11
N SER A 704 -0.67 -20.95 -16.30
CA SER A 704 -1.65 -21.06 -17.39
C SER A 704 -1.04 -20.93 -18.79
N GLU A 705 -1.85 -21.23 -19.79
CA GLU A 705 -1.64 -20.92 -21.20
C GLU A 705 -2.58 -19.76 -21.58
N PRO A 706 -2.09 -18.52 -21.75
CA PRO A 706 -2.92 -17.37 -22.10
C PRO A 706 -3.19 -17.30 -23.61
N GLU A 707 -4.39 -16.87 -23.98
CA GLU A 707 -4.84 -16.69 -25.36
C GLU A 707 -5.68 -15.42 -25.49
N TYR A 708 -5.44 -14.64 -26.55
CA TYR A 708 -6.23 -13.47 -26.90
C TYR A 708 -7.25 -13.94 -27.93
N ASN A 709 -8.53 -13.99 -27.56
CA ASN A 709 -9.55 -14.58 -28.43
C ASN A 709 -10.00 -13.58 -29.49
N PHE A 710 -10.53 -12.42 -29.08
CA PHE A 710 -10.99 -11.39 -29.99
C PHE A 710 -11.20 -10.04 -29.27
N ARG A 711 -11.18 -8.97 -30.08
CA ARG A 711 -11.43 -7.60 -29.64
C ARG A 711 -12.93 -7.30 -29.59
N VAL A 712 -13.36 -6.56 -28.59
CA VAL A 712 -14.74 -6.12 -28.39
C VAL A 712 -14.82 -4.59 -28.44
N PRO A 713 -15.50 -4.02 -29.46
CA PRO A 713 -15.64 -2.57 -29.58
C PRO A 713 -16.41 -1.95 -28.41
N ARG A 714 -15.96 -0.79 -27.93
CA ARG A 714 -16.50 -0.09 -26.75
C ARG A 714 -17.99 0.29 -26.88
N GLU A 715 -18.52 0.44 -28.09
CA GLU A 715 -19.94 0.72 -28.33
C GLU A 715 -20.89 -0.38 -27.84
N ASN A 716 -20.39 -1.58 -27.55
CA ASN A 716 -21.18 -2.68 -27.01
C ASN A 716 -21.46 -2.54 -25.50
N PHE A 717 -21.09 -1.43 -24.86
CA PHE A 717 -21.22 -1.24 -23.41
C PHE A 717 -22.00 0.01 -23.02
N PHE A 718 -22.68 -0.07 -21.87
CA PHE A 718 -23.28 1.08 -21.19
C PHE A 718 -22.84 1.18 -19.73
N PRO A 719 -22.34 2.34 -19.26
CA PRO A 719 -21.88 3.47 -20.08
C PRO A 719 -20.74 3.05 -20.99
N GLN A 720 -20.57 3.73 -22.12
CA GLN A 720 -19.48 3.44 -23.05
C GLN A 720 -18.12 3.72 -22.37
N PRO A 721 -17.19 2.75 -22.32
CA PRO A 721 -15.84 2.97 -21.79
C PRO A 721 -15.00 3.82 -22.74
N LYS A 722 -13.87 4.33 -22.23
CA LYS A 722 -12.96 5.17 -23.02
C LYS A 722 -12.21 4.38 -24.08
N VAL A 723 -11.92 3.12 -23.80
CA VAL A 723 -11.11 2.21 -24.61
C VAL A 723 -11.93 0.99 -24.98
N ASP A 724 -11.51 0.29 -26.03
CA ASP A 724 -12.07 -1.00 -26.40
C ASP A 724 -11.74 -2.07 -25.36
N ALA A 725 -12.48 -3.17 -25.42
CA ALA A 725 -12.28 -4.35 -24.60
C ALA A 725 -11.77 -5.53 -25.44
N ALA A 726 -11.41 -6.62 -24.78
CA ALA A 726 -11.04 -7.87 -25.42
C ALA A 726 -11.39 -9.06 -24.53
N VAL A 727 -11.70 -10.18 -25.17
CA VAL A 727 -11.89 -11.47 -24.50
C VAL A 727 -10.57 -12.22 -24.51
N VAL A 728 -10.14 -12.65 -23.33
CA VAL A 728 -8.94 -13.46 -23.12
C VAL A 728 -9.27 -14.74 -22.38
N THR A 729 -8.55 -15.80 -22.71
CA THR A 729 -8.67 -17.11 -22.08
C THR A 729 -7.34 -17.46 -21.40
N PHE A 730 -7.42 -17.95 -20.17
CA PHE A 730 -6.31 -18.60 -19.47
C PHE A 730 -6.71 -20.05 -19.22
N LYS A 731 -6.06 -20.98 -19.94
CA LYS A 731 -6.22 -22.40 -19.67
C LYS A 731 -5.28 -22.78 -18.53
N LEU A 732 -5.83 -23.14 -17.37
CA LEU A 732 -5.02 -23.38 -16.17
C LEU A 732 -4.31 -24.73 -16.26
N LYS A 733 -3.05 -24.74 -15.83
CA LYS A 733 -2.28 -25.96 -15.64
C LYS A 733 -2.75 -26.63 -14.34
N HIS A 734 -2.81 -27.95 -14.31
CA HIS A 734 -2.99 -28.64 -13.04
C HIS A 734 -1.72 -28.43 -12.18
N PRO A 735 -1.79 -28.36 -10.84
CA PRO A 735 -0.60 -28.21 -10.00
C PRO A 735 0.52 -29.24 -10.20
N ARG A 736 0.24 -30.36 -10.88
CA ARG A 736 1.21 -31.41 -11.20
C ARG A 736 2.07 -31.05 -12.42
N ASP A 737 1.59 -30.11 -13.23
CA ASP A 737 2.19 -29.63 -14.47
C ASP A 737 2.82 -28.23 -14.30
N TYR A 738 2.85 -27.70 -13.08
CA TYR A 738 3.56 -26.45 -12.79
C TYR A 738 5.06 -26.65 -12.99
N PRO A 739 5.79 -25.62 -13.45
CA PRO A 739 7.24 -25.71 -13.58
C PRO A 739 7.91 -26.13 -12.26
N ASP A 740 8.87 -27.05 -12.35
CA ASP A 740 9.57 -27.60 -11.19
C ASP A 740 10.47 -26.54 -10.53
N VAL A 741 10.04 -26.03 -9.39
CA VAL A 741 10.78 -25.07 -8.56
C VAL A 741 10.72 -25.50 -7.10
N SER A 742 11.83 -25.37 -6.38
CA SER A 742 11.91 -25.79 -4.97
C SER A 742 10.92 -25.07 -4.04
N SER A 743 10.55 -23.83 -4.37
CA SER A 743 9.53 -23.05 -3.69
C SER A 743 8.94 -21.99 -4.62
N THR A 744 7.64 -22.08 -4.88
CA THR A 744 6.90 -21.11 -5.69
C THR A 744 6.99 -19.69 -5.10
N LYS A 745 6.99 -19.58 -3.76
CA LYS A 745 7.14 -18.30 -3.05
C LYS A 745 8.51 -17.67 -3.33
N ASN A 746 9.58 -18.47 -3.25
CA ASN A 746 10.94 -17.99 -3.49
C ASN A 746 11.14 -17.65 -4.98
N PHE A 747 10.59 -18.46 -5.87
CA PHE A 747 10.60 -18.21 -7.31
C PHE A 747 9.98 -16.85 -7.66
N PHE A 748 8.75 -16.57 -7.20
CA PHE A 748 8.13 -15.27 -7.48
C PHE A 748 8.80 -14.11 -6.74
N SER A 749 9.39 -14.33 -5.58
CA SER A 749 10.23 -13.32 -4.91
C SER A 749 11.45 -12.95 -5.76
N LEU A 750 12.13 -13.93 -6.35
CA LEU A 750 13.24 -13.74 -7.29
C LEU A 750 12.79 -13.01 -8.55
N VAL A 751 11.67 -13.42 -9.15
CA VAL A 751 11.11 -12.76 -10.33
C VAL A 751 10.79 -11.29 -10.02
N ASN A 752 10.06 -11.01 -8.94
CA ASN A 752 9.75 -9.62 -8.55
C ASN A 752 11.04 -8.80 -8.31
N SER A 753 12.01 -9.40 -7.62
CA SER A 753 13.32 -8.80 -7.37
C SER A 753 14.08 -8.46 -8.66
N ALA A 754 14.01 -9.33 -9.67
CA ALA A 754 14.64 -9.10 -10.97
C ALA A 754 14.13 -7.80 -11.61
N PHE A 755 12.82 -7.56 -11.57
CA PHE A 755 12.16 -6.42 -12.22
C PHE A 755 12.17 -5.11 -11.40
N ASN A 756 12.71 -5.09 -10.17
CA ASN A 756 12.73 -3.88 -9.32
C ASN A 756 13.55 -2.72 -9.90
N GLY A 757 14.50 -2.98 -10.80
CA GLY A 757 15.32 -1.96 -11.44
C GLY A 757 15.02 -1.81 -12.93
N LYS A 758 14.30 -0.75 -13.33
CA LYS A 758 14.14 -0.41 -14.75
C LYS A 758 15.53 -0.23 -15.39
N ARG A 759 15.86 -1.09 -16.37
CA ARG A 759 17.13 -1.11 -17.15
C ARG A 759 18.37 -1.68 -16.42
N LYS A 760 18.23 -2.30 -15.24
CA LYS A 760 19.35 -2.94 -14.54
C LYS A 760 19.57 -4.38 -15.05
N MET A 761 20.85 -4.80 -15.08
CA MET A 761 21.21 -6.21 -15.34
C MET A 761 20.81 -7.09 -14.14
N LEU A 762 20.52 -8.38 -14.38
CA LEU A 762 20.08 -9.32 -13.34
C LEU A 762 21.05 -9.42 -12.16
N ARG A 763 22.37 -9.46 -12.44
CA ARG A 763 23.44 -9.43 -11.42
C ARG A 763 23.43 -8.22 -10.48
N LYS A 764 22.76 -7.13 -10.87
CA LYS A 764 22.57 -5.92 -10.05
C LYS A 764 21.18 -5.89 -9.41
N SER A 765 20.17 -6.41 -10.09
CA SER A 765 18.81 -6.50 -9.54
C SER A 765 18.67 -7.57 -8.45
N LEU A 766 19.46 -8.65 -8.51
CA LEU A 766 19.39 -9.79 -7.59
C LEU A 766 20.50 -9.78 -6.52
N GLN A 767 21.23 -8.67 -6.38
CA GLN A 767 22.39 -8.58 -5.48
C GLN A 767 22.05 -8.71 -3.99
N HIS A 768 20.77 -8.53 -3.62
CA HIS A 768 20.28 -8.74 -2.25
C HIS A 768 19.93 -10.20 -1.97
N ILE A 769 19.80 -11.03 -3.02
CA ILE A 769 19.54 -12.47 -2.89
C ILE A 769 20.87 -13.24 -2.81
N SER A 770 21.81 -12.93 -3.70
CA SER A 770 23.15 -13.51 -3.70
C SER A 770 24.18 -12.52 -4.25
N SER A 771 25.46 -12.81 -4.09
CA SER A 771 26.53 -11.92 -4.53
C SER A 771 26.53 -11.79 -6.06
N SER A 772 26.97 -10.62 -6.58
CA SER A 772 26.99 -10.38 -8.03
C SER A 772 27.80 -11.44 -8.81
N PRO A 773 28.98 -11.89 -8.33
CA PRO A 773 29.72 -13.00 -8.94
C PRO A 773 28.95 -14.33 -8.97
N ASP A 774 28.24 -14.67 -7.89
CA ASP A 774 27.47 -15.92 -7.82
C ASP A 774 26.28 -15.88 -8.78
N ILE A 775 25.61 -14.73 -8.90
CA ILE A 775 24.56 -14.54 -9.91
C ILE A 775 25.11 -14.63 -11.33
N GLU A 776 26.29 -14.05 -11.62
CA GLU A 776 26.94 -14.18 -12.94
C GLU A 776 27.28 -15.64 -13.26
N LYS A 777 27.78 -16.39 -12.26
CA LYS A 777 28.03 -17.83 -12.38
C LYS A 777 26.74 -18.61 -12.63
N ALA A 778 25.68 -18.31 -11.87
CA ALA A 778 24.38 -18.95 -12.01
C ALA A 778 23.74 -18.68 -13.39
N LEU A 779 23.87 -17.44 -13.90
CA LEU A 779 23.48 -17.09 -15.27
C LEU A 779 24.26 -17.93 -16.29
N GLY A 780 25.57 -18.06 -16.12
CA GLY A 780 26.41 -18.91 -16.97
C GLY A 780 25.96 -20.37 -17.00
N VAL A 781 25.64 -20.96 -15.83
CA VAL A 781 25.10 -22.33 -15.72
C VAL A 781 23.72 -22.45 -16.37
N ALA A 782 22.88 -21.42 -16.26
CA ALA A 782 21.58 -21.36 -16.91
C ALA A 782 21.66 -21.11 -18.43
N GLY A 783 22.85 -20.88 -19.00
CA GLY A 783 23.06 -20.60 -20.42
C GLY A 783 22.76 -19.15 -20.82
N LEU A 784 22.76 -18.22 -19.86
CA LEU A 784 22.41 -16.81 -20.03
C LEU A 784 23.65 -15.90 -19.95
N PRO A 785 23.74 -14.83 -20.75
CA PRO A 785 24.80 -13.83 -20.63
C PRO A 785 24.83 -13.15 -19.25
N ALA A 786 26.02 -12.79 -18.74
CA ALA A 786 26.17 -11.99 -17.53
C ALA A 786 25.53 -10.59 -17.62
N THR A 787 25.30 -10.12 -18.85
CA THR A 787 24.64 -8.84 -19.15
C THR A 787 23.12 -8.95 -19.25
N SER A 788 22.54 -10.14 -19.03
CA SER A 788 21.11 -10.39 -19.21
C SER A 788 20.26 -9.48 -18.33
N ARG A 789 19.12 -9.08 -18.88
CA ARG A 789 18.11 -8.28 -18.19
C ARG A 789 16.82 -9.06 -17.99
N PRO A 790 16.01 -8.74 -16.96
CA PRO A 790 14.76 -9.44 -16.68
C PRO A 790 13.82 -9.55 -17.88
N GLU A 791 13.72 -8.49 -18.70
CA GLU A 791 12.86 -8.45 -19.88
C GLU A 791 13.32 -9.34 -21.05
N GLU A 792 14.51 -9.95 -20.95
CA GLU A 792 15.08 -10.84 -21.95
C GLU A 792 14.88 -12.32 -21.63
N LEU A 793 14.45 -12.64 -20.39
CA LEU A 793 14.32 -14.02 -19.92
C LEU A 793 12.91 -14.57 -20.14
N THR A 794 12.82 -15.81 -20.59
CA THR A 794 11.60 -16.60 -20.60
C THR A 794 11.26 -17.17 -19.21
N LEU A 795 10.07 -17.73 -19.05
CA LEU A 795 9.71 -18.50 -17.85
C LEU A 795 10.73 -19.60 -17.56
N ASP A 796 11.12 -20.37 -18.57
CA ASP A 796 12.05 -21.49 -18.41
C ASP A 796 13.44 -21.01 -17.98
N ASP A 797 13.88 -19.85 -18.48
CA ASP A 797 15.13 -19.22 -18.05
C ASP A 797 15.09 -18.81 -16.58
N PHE A 798 13.97 -18.23 -16.13
CA PHE A 798 13.78 -17.91 -14.71
C PHE A 798 13.74 -19.16 -13.82
N VAL A 799 13.11 -20.24 -14.28
CA VAL A 799 13.03 -21.52 -13.53
C VAL A 799 14.42 -22.13 -13.40
N LYS A 800 15.19 -22.18 -14.49
CA LYS A 800 16.59 -22.63 -14.46
C LYS A 800 17.44 -21.79 -13.52
N LEU A 801 17.37 -20.46 -13.64
CA LEU A 801 18.13 -19.54 -12.80
C LEU A 801 17.81 -19.71 -11.31
N HIS A 802 16.52 -19.80 -10.96
CA HIS A 802 16.08 -20.04 -9.59
C HIS A 802 16.62 -21.36 -9.05
N ASN A 803 16.53 -22.44 -9.82
CA ASN A 803 16.97 -23.76 -9.37
C ASN A 803 18.50 -23.88 -9.24
N VAL A 804 19.26 -23.11 -10.01
CA VAL A 804 20.71 -23.00 -9.84
C VAL A 804 21.03 -22.25 -8.54
N ILE A 805 20.41 -21.09 -8.33
CA ILE A 805 20.63 -20.27 -7.13
C ILE A 805 20.21 -21.01 -5.85
N ALA A 806 19.14 -21.81 -5.89
CA ALA A 806 18.65 -22.54 -4.72
C ALA A 806 19.47 -23.79 -4.36
N ARG A 807 20.39 -24.23 -5.22
CA ARG A 807 21.27 -25.40 -4.99
C ARG A 807 22.63 -25.01 -4.40
N GLU A 808 23.00 -23.74 -4.47
CA GLU A 808 24.17 -23.13 -3.81
C GLU A 808 23.76 -22.60 -2.43
#